data_AF-A0A8C7KXU0-F1
#
_entry.id   AF-A0A8C7KXU0-F1
#
_cell.length_a   1.000
_cell.length_b   1.000
_cell.length_c   1.000
_cell.angle_alpha   90.00
_cell.angle_beta   90.00
_cell.angle_gamma   90.00
#
_symmetry.space_group_name_H-M   'P 1'
#
loop_
_entity.id
_entity.type
_entity.pdbx_description
1 polymer ?
#
loop_
_entity_poly.entity_id
_entity_poly.type
_entity_poly.pdbx_seq_one_letter_code
_entity_poly.pdbx_strand_id
1 'polypeptide(L)'
;MRPLRDAQLGAFTFFASALPHDVCGSNGLPLTPNSIKILGRFQLLKTISHPRLCQYVDISRGKHERLVVVTEHYESSLNDFQKQVQTVSPERVLQIAYEALEGLEFMNKHGMVHRALNAQNVLMDGKGKVKLAKFGLYYMTDHGADVDFPIGYPSYLAPEVIAQGSVHPSDPSQGENPLPSGPKTDVWSLGVLLFELCAGRRLLQNIEISERLKFIITLGCIDDIVTVLAEEHGCLDAIRELPENVLTLLRKCLTFLPSRRPTPAELLVDPVFEGVSCLYAPFQQPVGLFSSSLRCAHLELPEDISQLCKDDDEEYLGERAIDEVYHLWCLAGGDLEKELTNKEIIQSKPPVCTLPNFLLEDGESFGQGRDRSFLLDDTTVTLSLCQLKNRLKDVAGEAYYPLLEDEQSSLSQSNSSNELSCTVTLPLIIRERDTEYQLIRIILFDRLLKAYPYKKNLVWKEARVDIPPLIRGLAWAALLGVEGDIQAKYDSIDKDTPIPTDRQIEVDIPRCHQYDELLSSPQGHRKFRRVLKAWVVSHPDLVYWQGLDSLCAPFLWLNFNNEPLAYACMSAFIPKYLYNFFLKDNSHVIQEYLTVFSQMIAFHDPELSNHLNEIGFIPDLYAIPWFLTMFTHVFPLHKIFHLWDTLLLGNSSFPFCIGVAILQQLRDRLLANGFNECILLFSDLPEIDIERCVRESINLFCWTPKSATYRQHAQPPKAQGDSSTNGFGKAANYYSSDYQDMPKTDLSREPLALSDLKAEVSPRISAEDLIDLCELSVGGQTKRSKASKPKILAVDIRSIEDFGRGHISGSISIPYSTAFSPDGELVQCPATGTLQSFRGRVIVVISHAMKSAAMVRENTHAFRNTQTCMHERKCTHIEPLFLRGSPIETNFSFTREP
;
A
#
# COMPACT_ATOMS: atom_id res chain seq x y z
N MET A 1 -6.79 -9.37 11.41
CA MET A 1 -6.98 -10.73 10.86
C MET A 1 -6.94 -11.75 11.99
N ARG A 2 -7.28 -13.03 11.75
CA ARG A 2 -7.28 -14.05 12.80
C ARG A 2 -5.86 -14.60 13.02
N PRO A 3 -5.50 -14.94 14.27
CA PRO A 3 -4.24 -15.62 14.58
C PRO A 3 -4.22 -17.02 13.94
N LEU A 4 -3.03 -17.51 13.59
CA LEU A 4 -2.83 -18.84 12.99
C LEU A 4 -3.29 -19.97 13.91
N ARG A 5 -2.91 -19.92 15.19
CA ARG A 5 -3.18 -20.94 16.22
C ARG A 5 -2.79 -22.35 15.72
N ASP A 6 -3.76 -23.26 15.74
CA ASP A 6 -3.66 -24.65 15.30
C ASP A 6 -3.86 -24.83 13.79
N ALA A 7 -4.16 -23.75 13.05
CA ALA A 7 -4.24 -23.78 11.61
C ALA A 7 -2.87 -23.90 10.95
N GLN A 8 -2.87 -24.36 9.71
CA GLN A 8 -1.70 -24.43 8.84
C GLN A 8 -1.90 -23.57 7.59
N LEU A 9 -0.81 -23.31 6.88
CA LEU A 9 -0.87 -22.72 5.54
C LEU A 9 -1.13 -23.85 4.53
N GLY A 10 -2.27 -23.81 3.84
CA GLY A 10 -2.59 -24.72 2.74
C GLY A 10 -2.45 -24.03 1.39
N ALA A 11 -2.02 -24.77 0.37
CA ALA A 11 -1.95 -24.32 -1.00
C ALA A 11 -2.62 -25.31 -1.96
N PHE A 12 -3.34 -24.80 -2.96
CA PHE A 12 -3.88 -25.59 -4.07
C PHE A 12 -3.68 -24.84 -5.40
N THR A 13 -3.77 -25.54 -6.53
CA THR A 13 -3.45 -24.96 -7.84
C THR A 13 -4.45 -25.34 -8.93
N PHE A 14 -4.66 -24.43 -9.87
CA PHE A 14 -5.48 -24.65 -11.05
C PHE A 14 -4.99 -23.77 -12.20
N PHE A 15 -5.52 -23.98 -13.40
CA PHE A 15 -5.20 -23.21 -14.58
C PHE A 15 -6.37 -22.33 -15.01
N ALA A 16 -6.10 -21.05 -15.27
CA ALA A 16 -7.06 -20.22 -15.99
C ALA A 16 -7.12 -20.64 -17.47
N SER A 17 -8.27 -20.44 -18.09
CA SER A 17 -8.43 -20.68 -19.53
C SER A 17 -7.54 -19.70 -20.31
N ALA A 18 -6.82 -20.22 -21.31
CA ALA A 18 -5.96 -19.40 -22.14
C ALA A 18 -6.81 -18.65 -23.18
N LEU A 19 -6.57 -17.35 -23.33
CA LEU A 19 -7.14 -16.59 -24.44
C LEU A 19 -6.50 -17.04 -25.77
N PRO A 20 -7.25 -17.05 -26.88
CA PRO A 20 -6.66 -17.23 -28.20
C PRO A 20 -5.55 -16.22 -28.46
N HIS A 21 -4.46 -16.64 -29.12
CA HIS A 21 -3.38 -15.72 -29.51
C HIS A 21 -3.90 -14.64 -30.48
N ASP A 22 -3.31 -13.45 -30.44
CA ASP A 22 -3.56 -12.33 -31.38
C ASP A 22 -4.94 -11.65 -31.32
N VAL A 23 -5.55 -11.53 -30.14
CA VAL A 23 -6.80 -10.76 -29.97
C VAL A 23 -6.57 -9.48 -29.15
N CYS A 24 -6.83 -8.33 -29.77
CA CYS A 24 -6.91 -7.04 -29.08
C CYS A 24 -8.36 -6.73 -28.71
N GLY A 25 -8.56 -6.03 -27.59
CA GLY A 25 -9.85 -5.45 -27.24
C GLY A 25 -10.27 -4.35 -28.23
N SER A 26 -11.52 -3.90 -28.11
CA SER A 26 -12.08 -2.82 -28.95
C SER A 26 -11.33 -1.48 -28.80
N ASN A 27 -10.51 -1.34 -27.76
CA ASN A 27 -9.65 -0.19 -27.48
C ASN A 27 -8.24 -0.33 -28.08
N GLY A 28 -7.95 -1.40 -28.82
CA GLY A 28 -6.63 -1.66 -29.42
C GLY A 28 -5.56 -2.14 -28.44
N LEU A 29 -5.91 -2.34 -27.16
CA LEU A 29 -5.01 -2.93 -26.15
C LEU A 29 -5.13 -4.46 -26.15
N PRO A 30 -4.06 -5.19 -25.76
CA PRO A 30 -4.14 -6.63 -25.56
C PRO A 30 -5.26 -6.99 -24.57
N LEU A 31 -5.98 -8.08 -24.82
CA LEU A 31 -6.96 -8.57 -23.85
C LEU A 31 -6.26 -8.95 -22.54
N THR A 32 -6.83 -8.52 -21.41
CA THR A 32 -6.36 -8.92 -20.09
C THR A 32 -6.46 -10.44 -19.93
N PRO A 33 -5.36 -11.16 -19.63
CA PRO A 33 -5.37 -12.59 -19.37
C PRO A 33 -6.37 -12.97 -18.28
N ASN A 34 -7.01 -14.14 -18.42
CA ASN A 34 -8.01 -14.60 -17.45
C ASN A 34 -7.39 -14.81 -16.06
N SER A 35 -6.12 -15.25 -15.97
CA SER A 35 -5.40 -15.30 -14.69
C SER A 35 -5.29 -13.94 -13.99
N ILE A 36 -5.13 -12.83 -14.73
CA ILE A 36 -5.10 -11.47 -14.17
C ILE A 36 -6.51 -11.02 -13.72
N LYS A 37 -7.56 -11.41 -14.46
CA LYS A 37 -8.94 -11.16 -14.02
C LYS A 37 -9.26 -11.90 -12.72
N ILE A 38 -8.83 -13.15 -12.61
CA ILE A 38 -8.98 -13.96 -11.40
C ILE A 38 -8.18 -13.36 -10.24
N LEU A 39 -6.94 -12.92 -10.48
CA LEU A 39 -6.09 -12.23 -9.51
C LEU A 39 -6.80 -11.01 -8.91
N GLY A 40 -7.43 -10.19 -9.76
CA GLY A 40 -8.20 -9.02 -9.34
C GLY A 40 -9.42 -9.38 -8.49
N ARG A 41 -10.22 -10.39 -8.89
CA ARG A 41 -11.38 -10.88 -8.11
C ARG A 41 -10.95 -11.48 -6.77
N PHE A 42 -9.86 -12.23 -6.73
CA PHE A 42 -9.34 -12.89 -5.53
C PHE A 42 -9.12 -11.91 -4.37
N GLN A 43 -8.78 -10.66 -4.64
CA GLN A 43 -8.51 -9.67 -3.59
C GLN A 43 -9.70 -9.47 -2.63
N LEU A 44 -10.94 -9.60 -3.09
CA LEU A 44 -12.11 -9.57 -2.21
C LEU A 44 -12.09 -10.72 -1.20
N LEU A 45 -11.63 -11.90 -1.61
CA LEU A 45 -11.56 -13.08 -0.74
C LEU A 45 -10.59 -12.88 0.44
N LYS A 46 -9.51 -12.10 0.26
CA LYS A 46 -8.57 -11.72 1.33
C LYS A 46 -9.23 -10.87 2.43
N THR A 47 -10.36 -10.21 2.13
CA THR A 47 -11.09 -9.37 3.10
C THR A 47 -12.08 -10.15 3.95
N ILE A 48 -12.37 -11.40 3.57
CA ILE A 48 -13.34 -12.27 4.24
C ILE A 48 -12.69 -12.90 5.46
N SER A 49 -13.23 -12.60 6.64
CA SER A 49 -12.82 -13.22 7.90
C SER A 49 -14.03 -13.61 8.73
N HIS A 50 -14.19 -14.91 8.97
CA HIS A 50 -15.33 -15.48 9.69
C HIS A 50 -14.88 -16.74 10.46
N PRO A 51 -15.47 -17.10 11.62
CA PRO A 51 -15.08 -18.31 12.35
C PRO A 51 -15.31 -19.61 11.59
N ARG A 52 -16.26 -19.61 10.65
CA ARG A 52 -16.69 -20.79 9.90
C ARG A 52 -16.12 -20.89 8.50
N LEU A 53 -15.24 -19.97 8.11
CA LEU A 53 -14.61 -19.94 6.79
C LEU A 53 -13.09 -20.01 6.97
N CYS A 54 -12.41 -20.78 6.11
CA CYS A 54 -10.96 -20.72 6.00
C CYS A 54 -10.56 -19.38 5.39
N GLN A 55 -9.63 -18.67 6.02
CA GLN A 55 -9.19 -17.37 5.53
C GLN A 55 -8.31 -17.52 4.28
N TYR A 56 -8.65 -16.82 3.19
CA TYR A 56 -7.77 -16.70 2.03
C TYR A 56 -6.61 -15.74 2.33
N VAL A 57 -5.40 -16.16 1.98
CA VAL A 57 -4.16 -15.46 2.35
C VAL A 57 -3.54 -14.78 1.15
N ASP A 58 -3.25 -15.54 0.10
CA ASP A 58 -2.62 -14.99 -1.10
C ASP A 58 -2.87 -15.84 -2.34
N ILE A 59 -2.54 -15.27 -3.49
CA ILE A 59 -2.60 -15.95 -4.78
C ILE A 59 -1.38 -15.56 -5.60
N SER A 60 -0.74 -16.54 -6.23
CA SER A 60 0.39 -16.31 -7.13
C SER A 60 0.08 -16.81 -8.53
N ARG A 61 0.57 -16.06 -9.51
CA ARG A 61 0.49 -16.42 -10.92
C ARG A 61 1.80 -17.06 -11.35
N GLY A 62 1.71 -18.30 -11.81
CA GLY A 62 2.82 -19.06 -12.37
C GLY A 62 2.84 -18.99 -13.91
N LYS A 63 3.66 -19.85 -14.51
CA LYS A 63 3.76 -19.98 -15.97
C LYS A 63 2.48 -20.58 -16.57
N HIS A 64 2.19 -20.24 -17.81
CA HIS A 64 1.09 -20.81 -18.60
C HIS A 64 -0.29 -20.68 -17.94
N GLU A 65 -0.63 -19.51 -17.39
CA GLU A 65 -1.93 -19.23 -16.74
C GLU A 65 -2.21 -20.09 -15.48
N ARG A 66 -1.21 -20.78 -14.93
CA ARG A 66 -1.33 -21.47 -13.65
C ARG A 66 -1.49 -20.46 -12.51
N LEU A 67 -2.42 -20.73 -11.62
CA LEU A 67 -2.60 -20.00 -10.36
C LEU A 67 -2.37 -20.94 -9.18
N VAL A 68 -1.75 -20.41 -8.13
CA VAL A 68 -1.60 -21.09 -6.84
C VAL A 68 -2.26 -20.23 -5.79
N VAL A 69 -3.20 -20.81 -5.04
CA VAL A 69 -3.95 -20.11 -4.00
C VAL A 69 -3.51 -20.62 -2.64
N VAL A 70 -3.21 -19.69 -1.74
CA VAL A 70 -2.83 -19.94 -0.34
C VAL A 70 -3.99 -19.56 0.58
N THR A 71 -4.31 -20.45 1.51
CA THR A 71 -5.43 -20.33 2.44
C THR A 71 -5.06 -20.92 3.80
N GLU A 72 -5.79 -20.53 4.84
CA GLU A 72 -5.90 -21.29 6.09
C GLU A 72 -6.33 -22.74 5.78
N HIS A 73 -5.71 -23.71 6.44
CA HIS A 73 -5.98 -25.12 6.27
C HIS A 73 -5.87 -25.89 7.58
N TYR A 74 -6.62 -26.99 7.68
CA TYR A 74 -6.60 -27.92 8.80
C TYR A 74 -6.55 -29.34 8.25
N GLU A 75 -5.76 -30.21 8.89
CA GLU A 75 -5.52 -31.57 8.40
C GLU A 75 -6.77 -32.46 8.45
N SER A 76 -7.65 -32.25 9.43
CA SER A 76 -8.85 -33.07 9.60
C SER A 76 -10.01 -32.51 8.80
N SER A 77 -10.46 -33.26 7.79
CA SER A 77 -11.74 -32.99 7.11
C SER A 77 -12.89 -33.75 7.77
N LEU A 78 -14.11 -33.29 7.52
CA LEU A 78 -15.32 -33.99 7.93
C LEU A 78 -15.39 -35.42 7.38
N ASN A 79 -14.83 -35.63 6.19
CA ASN A 79 -14.67 -36.95 5.63
C ASN A 79 -13.73 -37.85 6.46
N ASP A 80 -12.64 -37.32 6.99
CA ASP A 80 -11.72 -38.09 7.83
C ASP A 80 -12.33 -38.34 9.22
N PHE A 81 -13.07 -37.37 9.74
CA PHE A 81 -13.90 -37.53 10.93
C PHE A 81 -14.90 -38.68 10.77
N GLN A 82 -15.59 -38.78 9.63
CA GLN A 82 -16.53 -39.87 9.35
C GLN A 82 -15.85 -41.25 9.21
N LYS A 83 -14.61 -41.30 8.71
CA LYS A 83 -13.84 -42.57 8.66
C LYS A 83 -13.42 -43.04 10.04
N GLN A 84 -13.14 -42.12 10.96
CA GLN A 84 -12.73 -42.42 12.33
C GLN A 84 -13.93 -42.75 13.22
N VAL A 85 -15.03 -42.02 13.05
CA VAL A 85 -16.26 -42.13 13.86
C VAL A 85 -17.36 -42.75 13.00
N GLN A 86 -17.67 -44.02 13.24
CA GLN A 86 -18.60 -44.79 12.42
C GLN A 86 -20.06 -44.31 12.53
N THR A 87 -20.44 -43.69 13.65
CA THR A 87 -21.76 -43.09 13.88
C THR A 87 -21.64 -41.75 14.59
N VAL A 88 -22.13 -40.68 13.96
CA VAL A 88 -22.13 -39.32 14.52
C VAL A 88 -23.44 -39.08 15.27
N SER A 89 -23.36 -38.58 16.51
CA SER A 89 -24.57 -38.31 17.30
C SER A 89 -25.47 -37.24 16.65
N PRO A 90 -26.80 -37.36 16.73
CA PRO A 90 -27.74 -36.39 16.15
C PRO A 90 -27.47 -34.94 16.55
N GLU A 91 -27.13 -34.68 17.81
CA GLU A 91 -26.80 -33.35 18.33
C GLU A 91 -25.58 -32.76 17.61
N ARG A 92 -24.61 -33.63 17.29
CA ARG A 92 -23.38 -33.24 16.62
C ARG A 92 -23.62 -32.95 15.14
N VAL A 93 -24.51 -33.71 14.49
CA VAL A 93 -24.98 -33.40 13.12
C VAL A 93 -25.62 -32.01 13.08
N LEU A 94 -26.48 -31.68 14.05
CA LEU A 94 -27.10 -30.36 14.14
C LEU A 94 -26.07 -29.25 14.39
N GLN A 95 -25.08 -29.46 15.26
CA GLN A 95 -23.98 -28.51 15.46
C GLN A 95 -23.20 -28.25 14.16
N ILE A 96 -22.82 -29.31 13.43
CA ILE A 96 -22.11 -29.20 12.15
C ILE A 96 -22.96 -28.45 11.12
N ALA A 97 -24.26 -28.78 11.05
CA ALA A 97 -25.19 -28.10 10.16
C ALA A 97 -25.32 -26.61 10.49
N TYR A 98 -25.49 -26.26 11.77
CA TYR A 98 -25.59 -24.87 12.22
C TYR A 98 -24.32 -24.08 11.89
N GLU A 99 -23.15 -24.63 12.24
CA GLU A 99 -21.86 -24.01 11.97
C GLU A 99 -21.58 -23.83 10.46
N ALA A 100 -21.96 -24.81 9.63
CA ALA A 100 -21.85 -24.68 8.18
C ALA A 100 -22.81 -23.61 7.64
N LEU A 101 -24.06 -23.58 8.12
CA LEU A 101 -25.06 -22.58 7.71
C LEU A 101 -24.64 -21.15 8.09
N GLU A 102 -24.01 -20.94 9.26
CA GLU A 102 -23.42 -19.64 9.64
C GLU A 102 -22.39 -19.18 8.59
N GLY A 103 -21.52 -20.09 8.14
CA GLY A 103 -20.55 -19.80 7.07
C GLY A 103 -21.21 -19.48 5.73
N LEU A 104 -22.21 -20.28 5.33
CA LEU A 104 -22.96 -20.07 4.08
C LEU A 104 -23.72 -18.74 4.09
N GLU A 105 -24.40 -18.41 5.19
CA GLU A 105 -25.15 -17.15 5.35
C GLU A 105 -24.23 -15.94 5.27
N PHE A 106 -23.06 -16.00 5.92
CA PHE A 106 -22.05 -14.96 5.83
C PHE A 106 -21.57 -14.74 4.38
N MET A 107 -21.32 -15.82 3.62
CA MET A 107 -20.94 -15.71 2.21
C MET A 107 -22.05 -15.11 1.35
N ASN A 108 -23.30 -15.51 1.60
CA ASN A 108 -24.44 -14.98 0.84
C ASN A 108 -24.63 -13.47 1.05
N LYS A 109 -24.40 -12.97 2.28
CA LYS A 109 -24.38 -11.51 2.55
C LYS A 109 -23.33 -10.76 1.74
N HIS A 110 -22.26 -11.44 1.35
CA HIS A 110 -21.20 -10.91 0.49
C HIS A 110 -21.40 -11.24 -1.01
N GLY A 111 -22.60 -11.71 -1.40
CA GLY A 111 -22.93 -12.03 -2.79
C GLY A 111 -22.24 -13.27 -3.35
N MET A 112 -21.79 -14.18 -2.48
CA MET A 112 -21.10 -15.42 -2.87
C MET A 112 -21.90 -16.67 -2.54
N VAL A 113 -21.63 -17.71 -3.32
CA VAL A 113 -22.09 -19.09 -3.14
C VAL A 113 -20.89 -20.02 -3.22
N HIS A 114 -20.90 -21.10 -2.46
CA HIS A 114 -19.76 -22.01 -2.35
C HIS A 114 -19.57 -22.87 -3.60
N ARG A 115 -20.64 -23.48 -4.13
CA ARG A 115 -20.69 -24.32 -5.36
C ARG A 115 -19.76 -25.54 -5.43
N ALA A 116 -18.94 -25.75 -4.41
CA ALA A 116 -17.96 -26.83 -4.29
C ALA A 116 -17.99 -27.43 -2.87
N LEU A 117 -19.16 -27.44 -2.22
CA LEU A 117 -19.31 -28.00 -0.89
C LEU A 117 -19.33 -29.54 -0.98
N ASN A 118 -18.46 -30.20 -0.22
CA ASN A 118 -18.41 -31.65 -0.04
C ASN A 118 -17.78 -31.97 1.32
N ALA A 119 -17.73 -33.24 1.73
CA ALA A 119 -17.17 -33.64 3.02
C ALA A 119 -15.66 -33.38 3.16
N GLN A 120 -14.90 -33.18 2.08
CA GLN A 120 -13.47 -32.85 2.12
C GLN A 120 -13.21 -31.35 2.31
N ASN A 121 -14.13 -30.50 1.83
CA ASN A 121 -14.03 -29.05 1.93
C ASN A 121 -14.70 -28.50 3.21
N VAL A 122 -15.26 -29.37 4.05
CA VAL A 122 -15.65 -29.04 5.43
C VAL A 122 -14.52 -29.50 6.35
N LEU A 123 -13.67 -28.57 6.79
CA LEU A 123 -12.55 -28.85 7.67
C LEU A 123 -12.94 -28.68 9.15
N MET A 124 -12.14 -29.26 10.03
CA MET A 124 -12.34 -29.25 11.48
C MET A 124 -11.13 -28.61 12.16
N ASP A 125 -11.36 -27.56 12.97
CA ASP A 125 -10.31 -27.00 13.82
C ASP A 125 -9.97 -27.94 15.00
N GLY A 126 -8.95 -27.62 15.77
CA GLY A 126 -8.47 -28.38 16.93
C GLY A 126 -9.48 -28.43 18.08
N LYS A 127 -10.55 -27.62 18.05
CA LYS A 127 -11.71 -27.69 18.96
C LYS A 127 -12.88 -28.47 18.34
N GLY A 128 -12.68 -29.06 17.17
CA GLY A 128 -13.71 -29.75 16.40
C GLY A 128 -14.78 -28.80 15.87
N LYS A 129 -14.47 -27.56 15.52
CA LYS A 129 -15.45 -26.65 14.91
C LYS A 129 -15.28 -26.58 13.40
N VAL A 130 -16.39 -26.38 12.69
CA VAL A 130 -16.42 -26.36 11.22
C VAL A 130 -15.73 -25.13 10.66
N LYS A 131 -14.94 -25.37 9.61
CA LYS A 131 -14.25 -24.40 8.76
C LYS A 131 -14.48 -24.77 7.29
N LEU A 132 -15.30 -24.00 6.58
CA LEU A 132 -15.53 -24.21 5.13
C LEU A 132 -14.32 -23.73 4.33
N ALA A 133 -13.77 -24.61 3.50
CA ALA A 133 -12.61 -24.37 2.65
C ALA A 133 -13.03 -24.27 1.17
N LYS A 134 -12.17 -23.66 0.35
CA LYS A 134 -12.33 -23.56 -1.13
C LYS A 134 -13.62 -22.88 -1.62
N PHE A 135 -14.31 -22.14 -0.77
CA PHE A 135 -15.56 -21.48 -1.12
C PHE A 135 -15.43 -20.38 -2.18
N GLY A 136 -14.23 -19.84 -2.40
CA GLY A 136 -13.98 -18.73 -3.31
C GLY A 136 -13.80 -19.11 -4.78
N LEU A 137 -13.64 -20.41 -5.12
CA LEU A 137 -13.26 -20.85 -6.47
C LEU A 137 -14.27 -20.41 -7.54
N TYR A 138 -15.56 -20.59 -7.29
CA TYR A 138 -16.62 -20.18 -8.21
C TYR A 138 -16.67 -18.67 -8.41
N TYR A 139 -16.48 -17.89 -7.34
CA TYR A 139 -16.48 -16.42 -7.42
C TYR A 139 -15.28 -15.88 -8.20
N MET A 140 -14.06 -16.33 -7.86
CA MET A 140 -12.84 -15.76 -8.44
C MET A 140 -12.68 -16.07 -9.93
N THR A 141 -13.29 -17.16 -10.42
CA THR A 141 -13.25 -17.62 -11.81
C THR A 141 -14.43 -17.14 -12.66
N ASP A 142 -15.10 -16.06 -12.22
CA ASP A 142 -16.27 -15.51 -12.91
C ASP A 142 -17.36 -16.56 -13.15
N HIS A 143 -17.73 -17.26 -12.08
CA HIS A 143 -18.73 -18.32 -12.13
C HIS A 143 -18.36 -19.49 -13.05
N GLY A 144 -17.05 -19.71 -13.26
CA GLY A 144 -16.48 -20.73 -14.13
C GLY A 144 -16.16 -20.26 -15.55
N ALA A 145 -16.47 -19.02 -15.93
CA ALA A 145 -16.20 -18.53 -17.28
C ALA A 145 -14.70 -18.33 -17.59
N ASP A 146 -13.88 -18.10 -16.56
CA ASP A 146 -12.45 -17.87 -16.72
C ASP A 146 -11.61 -19.17 -16.65
N VAL A 147 -12.23 -20.36 -16.58
CA VAL A 147 -11.54 -21.67 -16.48
C VAL A 147 -12.13 -22.74 -17.41
N ASP A 148 -11.32 -23.74 -17.79
CA ASP A 148 -11.70 -24.81 -18.72
C ASP A 148 -12.08 -26.14 -18.03
N PHE A 149 -12.54 -26.09 -16.78
CA PHE A 149 -12.97 -27.25 -16.00
C PHE A 149 -14.30 -26.99 -15.27
N PRO A 150 -15.13 -28.03 -15.05
CA PRO A 150 -16.38 -27.86 -14.31
C PRO A 150 -16.12 -27.57 -12.83
N ILE A 151 -16.88 -26.64 -12.25
CA ILE A 151 -16.81 -26.31 -10.82
C ILE A 151 -17.91 -27.05 -10.05
N GLY A 152 -17.49 -27.78 -9.02
CA GLY A 152 -18.34 -28.55 -8.13
C GLY A 152 -18.19 -30.06 -8.30
N TYR A 153 -18.84 -30.82 -7.42
CA TYR A 153 -18.69 -32.28 -7.36
C TYR A 153 -20.01 -32.95 -7.70
N PRO A 154 -20.06 -33.84 -8.73
CA PRO A 154 -21.31 -34.39 -9.26
C PRO A 154 -22.29 -34.95 -8.22
N SER A 155 -21.79 -35.64 -7.18
CA SER A 155 -22.63 -36.23 -6.12
C SER A 155 -23.34 -35.20 -5.23
N TYR A 156 -22.84 -33.96 -5.18
CA TYR A 156 -23.36 -32.89 -4.32
C TYR A 156 -24.04 -31.77 -5.11
N LEU A 157 -24.06 -31.84 -6.45
CA LEU A 157 -24.67 -30.81 -7.29
C LEU A 157 -26.18 -30.78 -7.10
N ALA A 158 -26.73 -29.57 -6.97
CA ALA A 158 -28.16 -29.36 -6.90
C ALA A 158 -28.82 -29.65 -8.27
N PRO A 159 -30.07 -30.18 -8.31
CA PRO A 159 -30.75 -30.53 -9.55
C PRO A 159 -30.81 -29.38 -10.57
N GLU A 160 -31.05 -28.16 -10.09
CA GLU A 160 -31.12 -26.96 -10.92
C GLU A 160 -29.77 -26.60 -11.56
N VAL A 161 -28.65 -26.92 -10.91
CA VAL A 161 -27.31 -26.71 -11.48
C VAL A 161 -27.04 -27.74 -12.57
N ILE A 162 -27.42 -28.99 -12.35
CA ILE A 162 -27.26 -30.07 -13.35
C ILE A 162 -28.10 -29.75 -14.59
N ALA A 163 -29.34 -29.28 -14.39
CA ALA A 163 -30.25 -28.93 -15.48
C ALA A 163 -29.78 -27.74 -16.33
N GLN A 164 -29.03 -26.79 -15.74
CA GLN A 164 -28.40 -25.69 -16.48
C GLN A 164 -27.29 -26.17 -17.42
N GLY A 165 -26.67 -27.32 -17.13
CA GLY A 165 -25.54 -27.85 -17.90
C GLY A 165 -24.23 -27.07 -17.70
N SER A 166 -23.17 -27.53 -18.36
CA SER A 166 -21.89 -26.80 -18.42
C SER A 166 -22.00 -25.71 -19.48
N VAL A 167 -22.05 -24.44 -19.04
CA VAL A 167 -22.00 -23.29 -19.95
C VAL A 167 -20.57 -23.15 -20.45
N HIS A 168 -20.33 -23.40 -21.74
CA HIS A 168 -19.05 -23.11 -22.37
C HIS A 168 -19.10 -21.71 -23.00
N PRO A 169 -18.12 -20.81 -22.71
CA PRO A 169 -18.09 -19.44 -23.26
C PRO A 169 -18.07 -19.35 -24.79
N SER A 170 -17.71 -20.44 -25.48
CA SER A 170 -17.53 -20.50 -26.92
C SER A 170 -18.81 -20.79 -27.72
N ASP A 171 -19.98 -20.91 -27.08
CA ASP A 171 -21.24 -21.14 -27.78
C ASP A 171 -22.09 -19.86 -27.86
N PRO A 172 -22.04 -19.10 -28.98
CA PRO A 172 -22.78 -17.85 -29.16
C PRO A 172 -24.30 -18.05 -29.32
N SER A 173 -24.82 -19.28 -29.20
CA SER A 173 -26.23 -19.61 -29.42
C SER A 173 -27.17 -19.40 -28.22
N GLN A 174 -26.67 -19.07 -27.03
CA GLN A 174 -27.52 -18.83 -25.84
C GLN A 174 -27.65 -17.34 -25.51
N GLY A 175 -28.80 -16.77 -25.85
CA GLY A 175 -29.14 -15.35 -25.69
C GLY A 175 -29.68 -14.93 -24.32
N GLU A 176 -29.66 -15.80 -23.32
CA GLU A 176 -30.05 -15.45 -21.94
C GLU A 176 -28.97 -15.95 -20.98
N ASN A 177 -28.41 -15.04 -20.18
CA ASN A 177 -27.52 -15.43 -19.08
C ASN A 177 -28.29 -16.38 -18.16
N PRO A 178 -27.80 -17.62 -17.91
CA PRO A 178 -28.46 -18.52 -16.99
C PRO A 178 -28.61 -17.83 -15.63
N LEU A 179 -29.78 -17.98 -15.00
CA LEU A 179 -30.03 -17.50 -13.64
C LEU A 179 -28.85 -17.95 -12.76
N PRO A 180 -28.10 -17.01 -12.14
CA PRO A 180 -26.93 -17.38 -11.36
C PRO A 180 -27.35 -18.39 -10.28
N SER A 181 -26.54 -19.43 -10.10
CA SER A 181 -26.72 -20.37 -8.99
C SER A 181 -26.87 -19.58 -7.69
N GLY A 182 -28.05 -19.68 -7.06
CA GLY A 182 -28.37 -18.90 -5.86
C GLY A 182 -27.96 -19.60 -4.58
N PRO A 183 -28.04 -18.92 -3.41
CA PRO A 183 -27.74 -19.48 -2.08
C PRO A 183 -28.29 -20.88 -1.79
N LYS A 184 -29.44 -21.21 -2.37
CA LYS A 184 -30.16 -22.47 -2.16
C LYS A 184 -29.45 -23.68 -2.77
N THR A 185 -28.51 -23.49 -3.71
CA THR A 185 -27.74 -24.61 -4.26
C THR A 185 -26.84 -25.22 -3.19
N ASP A 186 -26.23 -24.39 -2.34
CA ASP A 186 -25.34 -24.86 -1.27
C ASP A 186 -26.12 -25.57 -0.16
N VAL A 187 -27.40 -25.20 0.06
CA VAL A 187 -28.31 -25.88 0.98
C VAL A 187 -28.58 -27.32 0.55
N TRP A 188 -28.72 -27.58 -0.75
CA TRP A 188 -28.82 -28.95 -1.26
C TRP A 188 -27.54 -29.74 -1.01
N SER A 189 -26.38 -29.16 -1.38
CA SER A 189 -25.08 -29.81 -1.16
C SER A 189 -24.84 -30.12 0.32
N LEU A 190 -25.26 -29.22 1.22
CA LEU A 190 -25.26 -29.46 2.66
C LEU A 190 -26.21 -30.61 3.06
N GLY A 191 -27.41 -30.66 2.49
CA GLY A 191 -28.37 -31.74 2.72
C GLY A 191 -27.81 -33.12 2.37
N VAL A 192 -27.13 -33.25 1.22
CA VAL A 192 -26.46 -34.49 0.81
C VAL A 192 -25.36 -34.86 1.80
N LEU A 193 -24.55 -33.89 2.21
CA LEU A 193 -23.47 -34.09 3.18
C LEU A 193 -23.98 -34.52 4.56
N LEU A 194 -25.03 -33.86 5.08
CA LEU A 194 -25.65 -34.23 6.34
C LEU A 194 -26.30 -35.62 6.27
N PHE A 195 -26.87 -35.99 5.13
CA PHE A 195 -27.40 -37.34 4.90
C PHE A 195 -26.28 -38.38 4.98
N GLU A 196 -25.14 -38.14 4.31
CA GLU A 196 -23.96 -39.02 4.37
C GLU A 196 -23.47 -39.20 5.81
N LEU A 197 -23.42 -38.12 6.59
CA LEU A 197 -23.04 -38.17 8.01
C LEU A 197 -23.99 -39.05 8.83
N CYS A 198 -25.30 -38.88 8.64
CA CYS A 198 -26.30 -39.66 9.36
C CYS A 198 -26.28 -41.14 8.95
N ALA A 199 -26.07 -41.42 7.66
CA ALA A 199 -26.03 -42.77 7.12
C ALA A 199 -24.71 -43.52 7.41
N GLY A 200 -23.66 -42.82 7.84
CA GLY A 200 -22.33 -43.40 8.08
C GLY A 200 -21.65 -43.93 6.80
N ARG A 201 -22.11 -43.51 5.62
CA ARG A 201 -21.58 -43.96 4.32
C ARG A 201 -21.69 -42.86 3.26
N ARG A 202 -20.82 -42.92 2.26
CA ARG A 202 -20.87 -42.02 1.09
C ARG A 202 -21.93 -42.46 0.09
N LEU A 203 -22.61 -41.49 -0.51
CA LEU A 203 -23.62 -41.72 -1.53
C LEU A 203 -22.98 -41.81 -2.92
N LEU A 204 -23.61 -42.60 -3.81
CA LEU A 204 -23.31 -42.62 -5.25
C LEU A 204 -21.82 -42.90 -5.61
N GLN A 205 -21.02 -43.47 -4.72
CA GLN A 205 -19.56 -43.51 -4.86
C GLN A 205 -19.08 -44.43 -6.00
N ASN A 206 -19.83 -45.50 -6.30
CA ASN A 206 -19.46 -46.56 -7.26
C ASN A 206 -20.24 -46.51 -8.58
N ILE A 207 -20.86 -45.37 -8.89
CA ILE A 207 -21.73 -45.17 -10.05
C ILE A 207 -21.01 -44.27 -11.06
N GLU A 208 -21.22 -44.42 -12.37
CA GLU A 208 -20.66 -43.50 -13.36
C GLU A 208 -21.24 -42.08 -13.21
N ILE A 209 -20.46 -41.04 -13.52
CA ILE A 209 -20.92 -39.63 -13.37
C ILE A 209 -22.26 -39.41 -14.10
N SER A 210 -22.41 -39.94 -15.31
CA SER A 210 -23.65 -39.79 -16.09
C SER A 210 -24.88 -40.39 -15.39
N GLU A 211 -24.71 -41.54 -14.72
CA GLU A 211 -25.75 -42.22 -13.96
C GLU A 211 -26.06 -41.49 -12.65
N ARG A 212 -25.04 -40.94 -11.97
CA ARG A 212 -25.25 -40.09 -10.77
C ARG A 212 -26.12 -38.87 -11.10
N LEU A 213 -25.79 -38.17 -12.18
CA LEU A 213 -26.53 -36.98 -12.61
C LEU A 213 -27.97 -37.34 -13.00
N LYS A 214 -28.15 -38.45 -13.73
CA LYS A 214 -29.49 -38.97 -14.06
C LYS A 214 -30.28 -39.28 -12.79
N PHE A 215 -29.68 -39.99 -11.84
CA PHE A 215 -30.32 -40.32 -10.57
C PHE A 215 -30.80 -39.06 -9.83
N ILE A 216 -29.94 -38.05 -9.68
CA ILE A 216 -30.30 -36.78 -9.02
C ILE A 216 -31.46 -36.09 -9.74
N ILE A 217 -31.47 -36.08 -11.08
CA ILE A 217 -32.59 -35.49 -11.86
C ILE A 217 -33.89 -36.28 -11.64
N THR A 218 -33.82 -37.62 -11.58
CA THR A 218 -35.02 -38.45 -11.38
C THR A 218 -35.66 -38.28 -10.01
N LEU A 219 -34.95 -37.75 -9.00
CA LEU A 219 -35.52 -37.40 -7.70
C LEU A 219 -36.66 -36.37 -7.81
N GLY A 220 -36.74 -35.60 -8.91
CA GLY A 220 -37.84 -34.65 -9.13
C GLY A 220 -39.21 -35.29 -9.35
N CYS A 221 -39.25 -36.60 -9.62
CA CYS A 221 -40.49 -37.38 -9.76
C CYS A 221 -40.94 -38.03 -8.45
N ILE A 222 -40.30 -37.71 -7.33
CA ILE A 222 -40.44 -38.40 -6.05
C ILE A 222 -40.90 -37.43 -4.97
N ASP A 223 -41.87 -37.84 -4.14
CA ASP A 223 -42.40 -37.01 -3.06
C ASP A 223 -41.50 -37.01 -1.80
N ASP A 224 -40.91 -38.16 -1.45
CA ASP A 224 -40.00 -38.30 -0.29
C ASP A 224 -38.59 -38.71 -0.72
N ILE A 225 -37.78 -37.70 -1.05
CA ILE A 225 -36.40 -37.87 -1.50
C ILE A 225 -35.52 -38.52 -0.44
N VAL A 226 -35.74 -38.22 0.85
CA VAL A 226 -34.92 -38.76 1.95
C VAL A 226 -35.11 -40.27 2.06
N THR A 227 -36.36 -40.74 1.98
CA THR A 227 -36.68 -42.17 2.04
C THR A 227 -36.12 -42.91 0.83
N VAL A 228 -36.28 -42.39 -0.40
CA VAL A 228 -35.73 -43.05 -1.59
C VAL A 228 -34.20 -43.08 -1.58
N LEU A 229 -33.54 -41.99 -1.17
CA LEU A 229 -32.09 -41.99 -1.02
C LEU A 229 -31.64 -43.08 -0.03
N ALA A 230 -32.39 -43.29 1.06
CA ALA A 230 -32.07 -44.28 2.06
C ALA A 230 -32.29 -45.73 1.59
N GLU A 231 -33.33 -45.98 0.79
CA GLU A 231 -33.60 -47.29 0.18
C GLU A 231 -32.52 -47.67 -0.84
N GLU A 232 -32.23 -46.77 -1.78
CA GLU A 232 -31.25 -47.00 -2.86
C GLU A 232 -29.83 -47.24 -2.34
N HIS A 233 -29.49 -46.69 -1.17
CA HIS A 233 -28.17 -46.83 -0.55
C HIS A 233 -28.15 -47.81 0.64
N GLY A 234 -29.26 -48.53 0.88
CA GLY A 234 -29.36 -49.57 1.91
C GLY A 234 -29.10 -49.05 3.33
N CYS A 235 -29.60 -47.87 3.66
CA CYS A 235 -29.47 -47.21 4.97
C CYS A 235 -30.81 -46.77 5.58
N LEU A 236 -31.94 -47.29 5.08
CA LEU A 236 -33.28 -46.94 5.54
C LEU A 236 -33.48 -47.09 7.06
N ASP A 237 -32.99 -48.17 7.66
CA ASP A 237 -33.13 -48.42 9.10
C ASP A 237 -32.40 -47.35 9.92
N ALA A 238 -31.16 -47.02 9.54
CA ALA A 238 -30.36 -46.00 10.21
C ALA A 238 -31.01 -44.60 10.12
N ILE A 239 -31.60 -44.26 8.97
CA ILE A 239 -32.29 -42.98 8.78
C ILE A 239 -33.61 -42.91 9.56
N ARG A 240 -34.36 -44.03 9.66
CA ARG A 240 -35.63 -44.09 10.42
C ARG A 240 -35.45 -43.93 11.93
N GLU A 241 -34.29 -44.29 12.47
CA GLU A 241 -33.97 -44.14 13.90
C GLU A 241 -33.56 -42.71 14.29
N LEU A 242 -33.40 -41.80 13.32
CA LEU A 242 -33.00 -40.42 13.59
C LEU A 242 -34.10 -39.61 14.30
N PRO A 243 -33.71 -38.69 15.20
CA PRO A 243 -34.65 -37.72 15.78
C PRO A 243 -35.37 -36.87 14.72
N GLU A 244 -36.62 -36.50 15.00
CA GLU A 244 -37.49 -35.79 14.04
C GLU A 244 -36.93 -34.42 13.61
N ASN A 245 -36.18 -33.74 14.46
CA ASN A 245 -35.53 -32.47 14.11
C ASN A 245 -34.45 -32.65 13.03
N VAL A 246 -33.66 -33.74 13.08
CA VAL A 246 -32.67 -34.07 12.06
C VAL A 246 -33.36 -34.47 10.75
N LEU A 247 -34.39 -35.32 10.82
CA LEU A 247 -35.19 -35.69 9.63
C LEU A 247 -35.85 -34.48 8.97
N THR A 248 -36.40 -33.57 9.78
CA THR A 248 -36.99 -32.31 9.30
C THR A 248 -35.96 -31.45 8.58
N LEU A 249 -34.75 -31.31 9.14
CA LEU A 249 -33.66 -30.58 8.50
C LEU A 249 -33.26 -31.23 7.16
N LEU A 250 -33.10 -32.55 7.10
CA LEU A 250 -32.76 -33.27 5.87
C LEU A 250 -33.82 -33.07 4.78
N ARG A 251 -35.11 -33.20 5.12
CA ARG A 251 -36.23 -32.98 4.18
C ARG A 251 -36.26 -31.53 3.65
N LYS A 252 -36.00 -30.55 4.51
CA LYS A 252 -35.91 -29.13 4.10
C LYS A 252 -34.74 -28.90 3.15
N CYS A 253 -33.55 -29.41 3.46
CA CYS A 253 -32.37 -29.24 2.60
C CYS A 253 -32.49 -29.96 1.25
N LEU A 254 -32.99 -31.20 1.26
CA LEU A 254 -33.16 -32.07 0.08
C LEU A 254 -34.50 -31.85 -0.65
N THR A 255 -35.00 -30.61 -0.63
CA THR A 255 -36.15 -30.23 -1.46
C THR A 255 -35.70 -30.01 -2.90
N PHE A 256 -36.28 -30.75 -3.85
CA PHE A 256 -35.88 -30.72 -5.26
C PHE A 256 -36.01 -29.32 -5.89
N LEU A 257 -37.19 -28.70 -5.78
CA LEU A 257 -37.45 -27.39 -6.38
C LEU A 257 -36.80 -26.26 -5.56
N PRO A 258 -35.88 -25.46 -6.14
CA PRO A 258 -35.22 -24.38 -5.41
C PRO A 258 -36.19 -23.28 -4.95
N SER A 259 -37.36 -23.12 -5.59
CA SER A 259 -38.38 -22.17 -5.14
C SER A 259 -38.94 -22.51 -3.75
N ARG A 260 -38.97 -23.81 -3.37
CA ARG A 260 -39.47 -24.30 -2.08
C ARG A 260 -38.36 -24.60 -1.07
N ARG A 261 -37.13 -24.81 -1.53
CA ARG A 261 -35.97 -25.02 -0.65
C ARG A 261 -35.68 -23.75 0.15
N PRO A 262 -35.40 -23.81 1.46
CA PRO A 262 -35.05 -22.63 2.23
C PRO A 262 -33.64 -22.14 1.87
N THR A 263 -33.36 -20.89 2.19
CA THR A 263 -32.02 -20.28 2.18
C THR A 263 -31.26 -20.60 3.47
N PRO A 264 -29.92 -20.41 3.51
CA PRO A 264 -29.17 -20.58 4.76
C PRO A 264 -29.67 -19.71 5.91
N ALA A 265 -30.05 -18.46 5.63
CA ALA A 265 -30.61 -17.55 6.63
C ALA A 265 -31.95 -18.03 7.21
N GLU A 266 -32.84 -18.56 6.37
CA GLU A 266 -34.12 -19.14 6.81
C GLU A 266 -33.91 -20.40 7.66
N LEU A 267 -32.90 -21.23 7.35
CA LEU A 267 -32.58 -22.42 8.14
C LEU A 267 -31.95 -22.09 9.50
N LEU A 268 -31.14 -21.03 9.60
CA LEU A 268 -30.49 -20.66 10.88
C LEU A 268 -31.49 -20.26 11.97
N VAL A 269 -32.64 -19.71 11.59
CA VAL A 269 -33.72 -19.31 12.51
C VAL A 269 -34.78 -20.40 12.70
N ASP A 270 -34.57 -21.58 12.12
CA ASP A 270 -35.54 -22.67 12.14
C ASP A 270 -35.59 -23.36 13.52
N PRO A 271 -36.78 -23.78 14.01
CA PRO A 271 -36.92 -24.43 15.31
C PRO A 271 -36.06 -25.70 15.50
N VAL A 272 -35.60 -26.35 14.42
CA VAL A 272 -34.70 -27.50 14.53
C VAL A 272 -33.39 -27.19 15.28
N PHE A 273 -32.99 -25.92 15.38
CA PHE A 273 -31.78 -25.47 16.08
C PHE A 273 -32.04 -24.81 17.45
N GLU A 274 -33.24 -24.88 18.03
CA GLU A 274 -33.54 -24.25 19.32
C GLU A 274 -32.58 -24.69 20.44
N GLY A 275 -32.18 -25.96 20.46
CA GLY A 275 -31.20 -26.51 21.43
C GLY A 275 -29.72 -26.27 21.08
N VAL A 276 -29.41 -25.75 19.89
CA VAL A 276 -28.03 -25.57 19.38
C VAL A 276 -27.65 -24.10 19.26
N SER A 277 -28.58 -23.25 18.83
CA SER A 277 -28.36 -21.81 18.61
C SER A 277 -27.83 -21.08 19.84
N CYS A 278 -28.26 -21.46 21.05
CA CYS A 278 -27.79 -20.88 22.31
C CYS A 278 -26.31 -21.17 22.64
N LEU A 279 -25.67 -22.12 21.94
CA LEU A 279 -24.26 -22.47 22.12
C LEU A 279 -23.30 -21.52 21.37
N TYR A 280 -23.82 -20.65 20.50
CA TYR A 280 -23.03 -19.80 19.61
C TYR A 280 -23.39 -18.33 19.79
N ALA A 281 -22.37 -17.51 20.00
CA ALA A 281 -22.54 -16.06 20.00
C ALA A 281 -22.60 -15.54 18.54
N PRO A 282 -23.46 -14.56 18.24
CA PRO A 282 -23.48 -13.92 16.93
C PRO A 282 -22.11 -13.37 16.55
N PHE A 283 -21.66 -13.63 15.32
CA PHE A 283 -20.40 -13.10 14.84
C PHE A 283 -20.46 -11.56 14.72
N GLN A 284 -19.47 -10.89 15.31
CA GLN A 284 -19.25 -9.46 15.16
C GLN A 284 -17.95 -9.20 14.42
N GLN A 285 -17.99 -8.32 13.42
CA GLN A 285 -16.80 -7.93 12.68
C GLN A 285 -15.92 -7.02 13.57
N PRO A 286 -14.60 -7.26 13.64
CA PRO A 286 -13.71 -6.40 14.41
C PRO A 286 -13.72 -4.95 13.91
N VAL A 287 -13.66 -4.00 14.84
CA VAL A 287 -13.58 -2.57 14.55
C VAL A 287 -12.23 -2.25 13.89
N GLY A 288 -12.27 -1.60 12.72
CA GLY A 288 -11.07 -1.18 11.98
C GLY A 288 -10.31 -0.02 12.64
N LEU A 289 -9.08 0.23 12.19
CA LEU A 289 -8.20 1.26 12.79
C LEU A 289 -8.79 2.68 12.70
N PHE A 290 -9.42 3.00 11.58
CA PHE A 290 -10.02 4.30 11.26
C PHE A 290 -11.55 4.24 11.25
N SER A 291 -12.12 3.58 12.24
CA SER A 291 -13.58 3.47 12.44
C SER A 291 -14.05 4.51 13.47
N SER A 292 -15.35 4.86 13.41
CA SER A 292 -16.01 5.70 14.42
C SER A 292 -16.14 5.01 15.79
N SER A 293 -16.19 3.68 15.83
CA SER A 293 -16.32 2.91 17.08
C SER A 293 -15.00 2.85 17.85
N LEU A 294 -15.07 2.87 19.19
CA LEU A 294 -13.90 2.64 20.03
C LEU A 294 -13.39 1.21 19.81
N ARG A 295 -12.09 1.07 19.48
CA ARG A 295 -11.45 -0.25 19.27
C ARG A 295 -11.52 -1.15 20.50
N CYS A 296 -11.65 -0.57 21.69
CA CYS A 296 -11.79 -1.27 22.97
C CYS A 296 -13.24 -1.44 23.43
N ALA A 297 -14.25 -1.06 22.64
CA ALA A 297 -15.66 -1.11 23.06
C ALA A 297 -16.11 -2.51 23.49
N HIS A 298 -15.48 -3.56 22.97
CA HIS A 298 -15.80 -4.96 23.22
C HIS A 298 -14.60 -5.73 23.78
N LEU A 299 -13.60 -5.03 24.34
CA LEU A 299 -12.45 -5.68 24.96
C LEU A 299 -12.84 -6.17 26.36
N GLU A 300 -13.00 -7.48 26.51
CA GLU A 300 -13.15 -8.12 27.81
C GLU A 300 -11.77 -8.55 28.30
N LEU A 301 -11.32 -7.93 29.40
CA LEU A 301 -10.12 -8.37 30.11
C LEU A 301 -10.51 -9.52 31.04
N PRO A 302 -9.72 -10.61 31.09
CA PRO A 302 -9.91 -11.65 32.11
C PRO A 302 -9.88 -11.04 33.51
N GLU A 303 -10.72 -11.54 34.42
CA GLU A 303 -10.77 -11.08 35.82
C GLU A 303 -9.42 -11.25 36.53
N ASP A 304 -8.63 -12.22 36.09
CA ASP A 304 -7.27 -12.49 36.54
C ASP A 304 -6.30 -12.35 35.35
N ILE A 305 -5.59 -11.23 35.28
CA ILE A 305 -4.57 -10.94 34.25
C ILE A 305 -3.47 -12.01 34.26
N SER A 306 -3.22 -12.69 35.39
CA SER A 306 -2.24 -13.78 35.43
C SER A 306 -2.63 -14.97 34.56
N GLN A 307 -3.92 -15.12 34.18
CA GLN A 307 -4.36 -16.12 33.20
C GLN A 307 -3.88 -15.83 31.78
N LEU A 308 -3.57 -14.57 31.45
CA LEU A 308 -2.90 -14.21 30.18
C LEU A 308 -1.41 -14.59 30.17
N CYS A 309 -0.86 -14.98 31.33
CA CYS A 309 0.55 -15.32 31.49
C CYS A 309 0.77 -16.81 31.82
N LYS A 310 -0.26 -17.66 31.71
CA LYS A 310 -0.24 -19.09 32.12
C LYS A 310 -0.02 -20.08 30.97
N ASP A 311 0.04 -19.61 29.72
CA ASP A 311 0.36 -20.47 28.59
C ASP A 311 1.89 -20.61 28.49
N ASP A 312 2.43 -21.64 29.17
CA ASP A 312 3.85 -22.05 29.12
C ASP A 312 4.23 -22.72 27.77
N ASP A 313 3.30 -22.80 26.81
CA ASP A 313 3.57 -23.32 25.47
C ASP A 313 4.14 -22.20 24.58
N GLU A 314 5.47 -22.25 24.36
CA GLU A 314 6.30 -21.29 23.62
C GLU A 314 6.01 -21.17 22.10
N GLU A 315 4.75 -21.19 21.64
CA GLU A 315 4.41 -21.05 20.20
C GLU A 315 3.93 -19.63 19.84
N TYR A 316 4.81 -18.64 20.03
CA TYR A 316 4.55 -17.22 19.72
C TYR A 316 4.07 -16.97 18.27
N LEU A 317 4.52 -17.80 17.32
CA LEU A 317 4.15 -17.70 15.92
C LEU A 317 2.65 -18.01 15.70
N GLY A 318 2.06 -18.88 16.52
CA GLY A 318 0.63 -19.22 16.48
C GLY A 318 -0.27 -18.04 16.81
N GLU A 319 0.22 -17.06 17.58
CA GLU A 319 -0.55 -15.85 17.92
C GLU A 319 -0.54 -14.80 16.79
N ARG A 320 0.34 -14.97 15.80
CA ARG A 320 0.45 -14.03 14.68
C ARG A 320 -0.64 -14.26 13.63
N ALA A 321 -0.98 -13.19 12.92
CA ALA A 321 -1.98 -13.28 11.87
C ALA A 321 -1.46 -14.14 10.71
N ILE A 322 -2.34 -14.94 10.10
CA ILE A 322 -1.94 -15.92 9.07
C ILE A 322 -1.23 -15.29 7.85
N ASP A 323 -1.62 -14.08 7.47
CA ASP A 323 -0.99 -13.31 6.40
C ASP A 323 0.42 -12.80 6.78
N GLU A 324 0.62 -12.41 8.03
CA GLU A 324 1.95 -12.09 8.57
C GLU A 324 2.84 -13.33 8.56
N VAL A 325 2.32 -14.48 9.01
CA VAL A 325 3.08 -15.74 9.00
C VAL A 325 3.44 -16.15 7.58
N TYR A 326 2.51 -16.03 6.62
CA TYR A 326 2.81 -16.30 5.22
C TYR A 326 3.87 -15.35 4.64
N HIS A 327 3.77 -14.05 4.95
CA HIS A 327 4.78 -13.07 4.54
C HIS A 327 6.17 -13.45 5.06
N LEU A 328 6.28 -13.77 6.35
CA LEU A 328 7.54 -14.21 6.96
C LEU A 328 8.03 -15.55 6.39
N TRP A 329 7.11 -16.47 6.06
CA TRP A 329 7.42 -17.75 5.42
C TRP A 329 8.07 -17.54 4.05
N CYS A 330 7.56 -16.62 3.23
CA CYS A 330 8.18 -16.24 1.96
C CYS A 330 9.61 -15.69 2.18
N LEU A 331 9.80 -14.82 3.18
CA LEU A 331 11.13 -14.28 3.52
C LEU A 331 12.10 -15.35 4.02
N ALA A 332 11.58 -16.38 4.70
CA ALA A 332 12.36 -17.51 5.20
C ALA A 332 12.89 -18.44 4.08
N GLY A 333 12.50 -18.20 2.83
CA GLY A 333 12.85 -19.02 1.66
C GLY A 333 11.74 -19.95 1.20
N GLY A 334 10.51 -19.76 1.69
CA GLY A 334 9.33 -20.46 1.22
C GLY A 334 9.06 -20.21 -0.26
N ASP A 335 8.87 -21.27 -1.02
CA ASP A 335 8.62 -21.24 -2.47
C ASP A 335 7.45 -22.17 -2.80
N LEU A 336 6.34 -21.58 -3.23
CA LEU A 336 5.11 -22.32 -3.55
C LEU A 336 5.30 -23.32 -4.69
N GLU A 337 6.03 -22.95 -5.75
CA GLU A 337 6.23 -23.83 -6.91
C GLU A 337 7.09 -25.04 -6.51
N LYS A 338 8.13 -24.79 -5.70
CA LYS A 338 8.99 -25.84 -5.16
C LYS A 338 8.25 -26.77 -4.21
N GLU A 339 7.46 -26.25 -3.27
CA GLU A 339 6.67 -27.07 -2.32
C GLU A 339 5.66 -27.95 -3.06
N LEU A 340 4.94 -27.39 -4.03
CA LEU A 340 3.98 -28.15 -4.84
C LEU A 340 4.65 -29.18 -5.76
N THR A 341 5.86 -28.89 -6.25
CA THR A 341 6.67 -29.86 -7.03
C THR A 341 7.16 -31.01 -6.14
N ASN A 342 7.65 -30.70 -4.93
CA ASN A 342 8.10 -31.71 -3.97
C ASN A 342 6.98 -32.67 -3.55
N LYS A 343 5.74 -32.20 -3.60
CA LYS A 343 4.52 -32.96 -3.29
C LYS A 343 3.87 -33.58 -4.52
N GLU A 344 4.55 -33.54 -5.67
CA GLU A 344 4.13 -34.12 -6.95
C GLU A 344 2.80 -33.57 -7.51
N ILE A 345 2.35 -32.40 -7.04
CA ILE A 345 1.16 -31.70 -7.56
C ILE A 345 1.51 -30.98 -8.87
N ILE A 346 2.67 -30.32 -8.90
CA ILE A 346 3.22 -29.76 -10.14
C ILE A 346 4.13 -30.80 -10.76
N GLN A 347 3.63 -31.48 -11.79
CA GLN A 347 4.41 -32.42 -12.58
C GLN A 347 4.78 -31.79 -13.93
N SER A 348 6.06 -31.67 -14.22
CA SER A 348 6.52 -31.34 -15.57
C SER A 348 6.44 -32.60 -16.44
N LYS A 349 5.32 -32.82 -17.13
CA LYS A 349 5.30 -33.81 -18.23
C LYS A 349 6.17 -33.25 -19.36
N PRO A 350 7.25 -33.94 -19.78
CA PRO A 350 8.08 -33.44 -20.87
C PRO A 350 7.25 -33.40 -22.17
N PRO A 351 7.47 -32.41 -23.06
CA PRO A 351 6.66 -32.24 -24.28
C PRO A 351 6.60 -33.47 -25.18
N VAL A 352 7.62 -34.33 -25.11
CA VAL A 352 7.69 -35.61 -25.84
C VAL A 352 6.64 -36.64 -25.38
N CYS A 353 6.06 -36.46 -24.20
CA CYS A 353 5.02 -37.33 -23.65
C CYS A 353 3.60 -36.81 -23.88
N THR A 354 3.43 -35.68 -24.59
CA THR A 354 2.13 -35.16 -25.00
C THR A 354 1.94 -35.38 -26.50
N LEU A 355 0.96 -36.19 -26.90
CA LEU A 355 0.66 -36.41 -28.32
C LEU A 355 0.16 -35.10 -28.96
N PRO A 356 0.71 -34.67 -30.10
CA PRO A 356 0.27 -33.46 -30.78
C PRO A 356 -1.16 -33.64 -31.34
N ASN A 357 -1.92 -32.56 -31.35
CA ASN A 357 -3.18 -32.49 -32.08
C ASN A 357 -2.86 -32.02 -33.51
N PHE A 358 -3.13 -32.85 -34.51
CA PHE A 358 -2.93 -32.52 -35.91
C PHE A 358 -4.16 -31.80 -36.45
N LEU A 359 -3.97 -30.72 -37.20
CA LEU A 359 -5.02 -30.06 -37.96
C LEU A 359 -4.79 -30.35 -39.44
N LEU A 360 -5.78 -30.95 -40.10
CA LEU A 360 -5.78 -31.20 -41.53
C LEU A 360 -6.20 -29.93 -42.29
N GLU A 361 -5.82 -29.81 -43.57
CA GLU A 361 -6.14 -28.64 -44.41
C GLU A 361 -7.65 -28.43 -44.62
N ASP A 362 -8.45 -29.47 -44.44
CA ASP A 362 -9.92 -29.43 -44.49
C ASP A 362 -10.57 -28.97 -43.16
N GLY A 363 -9.76 -28.68 -42.14
CA GLY A 363 -10.21 -28.25 -40.82
C GLY A 363 -10.52 -29.39 -39.85
N GLU A 364 -10.39 -30.66 -40.26
CA GLU A 364 -10.52 -31.78 -39.33
C GLU A 364 -9.29 -31.86 -38.40
N SER A 365 -9.53 -32.04 -37.09
CA SER A 365 -8.45 -32.24 -36.12
C SER A 365 -8.35 -33.71 -35.70
N PHE A 366 -7.16 -34.29 -35.79
CA PHE A 366 -6.88 -35.67 -35.36
C PHE A 366 -5.77 -35.69 -34.30
N GLY A 367 -6.07 -36.20 -33.11
CA GLY A 367 -5.12 -36.29 -32.00
C GLY A 367 -5.82 -36.49 -30.66
N GLN A 368 -5.04 -36.63 -29.59
CA GLN A 368 -5.59 -36.71 -28.24
C GLN A 368 -5.94 -35.28 -27.80
N GLY A 369 -7.21 -35.02 -27.46
CA GLY A 369 -7.59 -33.74 -26.85
C GLY A 369 -6.74 -33.47 -25.61
N ARG A 370 -6.45 -32.19 -25.31
CA ARG A 370 -5.73 -31.84 -24.06
C ARG A 370 -6.46 -32.48 -22.89
N ASP A 371 -5.77 -33.37 -22.17
CA ASP A 371 -6.29 -34.03 -20.98
C ASP A 371 -6.72 -32.97 -19.96
N ARG A 372 -8.01 -32.69 -19.81
CA ARG A 372 -8.46 -31.59 -18.93
C ARG A 372 -8.34 -31.94 -17.44
N SER A 373 -8.01 -33.19 -17.10
CA SER A 373 -7.91 -33.65 -15.71
C SER A 373 -6.81 -32.96 -14.90
N PHE A 374 -5.79 -32.38 -15.55
CA PHE A 374 -4.72 -31.63 -14.87
C PHE A 374 -5.04 -30.14 -14.66
N LEU A 375 -6.16 -29.63 -15.19
CA LEU A 375 -6.47 -28.19 -15.14
C LEU A 375 -6.90 -27.74 -13.74
N LEU A 376 -7.45 -28.64 -12.93
CA LEU A 376 -7.72 -28.46 -11.51
C LEU A 376 -7.19 -29.67 -10.76
N ASP A 377 -6.17 -29.46 -9.92
CA ASP A 377 -5.84 -30.41 -8.87
C ASP A 377 -6.50 -29.91 -7.59
N ASP A 378 -7.51 -30.65 -7.15
CA ASP A 378 -8.29 -30.31 -5.97
C ASP A 378 -7.59 -30.69 -4.65
N THR A 379 -6.35 -31.20 -4.71
CA THR A 379 -5.56 -31.51 -3.52
C THR A 379 -5.04 -30.22 -2.89
N THR A 380 -5.32 -30.03 -1.60
CA THR A 380 -4.68 -28.97 -0.79
C THR A 380 -3.46 -29.54 -0.09
N VAL A 381 -2.32 -28.87 -0.26
CA VAL A 381 -1.05 -29.23 0.33
C VAL A 381 -0.73 -28.30 1.49
N THR A 382 -0.42 -28.85 2.65
CA THR A 382 0.16 -28.08 3.75
C THR A 382 1.58 -27.61 3.42
N LEU A 383 1.83 -26.32 3.57
CA LEU A 383 3.15 -25.70 3.47
C LEU A 383 3.91 -25.88 4.78
N SER A 384 5.18 -26.32 4.69
CA SER A 384 6.01 -26.53 5.88
C SER A 384 6.47 -25.21 6.51
N LEU A 385 6.20 -25.03 7.81
CA LEU A 385 6.71 -23.90 8.60
C LEU A 385 8.11 -24.14 9.18
N CYS A 386 8.73 -25.31 8.92
CA CYS A 386 9.99 -25.69 9.58
C CYS A 386 11.12 -24.68 9.33
N GLN A 387 11.27 -24.17 8.11
CA GLN A 387 12.31 -23.20 7.79
C GLN A 387 12.13 -21.88 8.54
N LEU A 388 10.88 -21.39 8.60
CA LEU A 388 10.54 -20.18 9.33
C LEU A 388 10.79 -20.36 10.84
N LYS A 389 10.29 -21.45 11.44
CA LYS A 389 10.53 -21.79 12.85
C LYS A 389 12.02 -21.88 13.15
N ASN A 390 12.81 -22.50 12.27
CA ASN A 390 14.26 -22.59 12.43
C ASN A 390 14.97 -21.23 12.35
N ARG A 391 14.50 -20.28 11.53
CA ARG A 391 15.06 -18.92 11.47
C ARG A 391 14.69 -18.09 12.70
N LEU A 392 13.52 -18.33 13.29
CA LEU A 392 13.02 -17.56 14.44
C LEU A 392 13.32 -18.21 15.79
N LYS A 393 14.01 -19.36 15.82
CA LYS A 393 14.24 -20.14 17.04
C LYS A 393 15.01 -19.39 18.13
N ASP A 394 15.88 -18.46 17.73
CA ASP A 394 16.75 -17.69 18.63
C ASP A 394 16.13 -16.32 18.98
N VAL A 395 14.94 -16.01 18.47
CA VAL A 395 14.21 -14.76 18.75
C VAL A 395 13.52 -14.88 20.11
N ALA A 396 13.89 -13.99 21.04
CA ALA A 396 13.36 -13.99 22.39
C ALA A 396 11.86 -13.58 22.43
N GLY A 397 11.11 -14.10 23.42
CA GLY A 397 9.67 -13.85 23.56
C GLY A 397 9.31 -12.37 23.70
N GLU A 398 10.20 -11.55 24.26
CA GLU A 398 10.01 -10.10 24.40
C GLU A 398 9.90 -9.39 23.04
N ALA A 399 10.51 -9.95 21.98
CA ALA A 399 10.40 -9.41 20.63
C ALA A 399 8.97 -9.53 20.07
N TYR A 400 8.19 -10.51 20.55
CA TYR A 400 6.79 -10.67 20.19
C TYR A 400 5.88 -9.71 20.97
N TYR A 401 6.33 -9.20 22.11
CA TYR A 401 5.55 -8.34 23.02
C TYR A 401 6.30 -7.05 23.47
N PRO A 402 6.78 -6.19 22.56
CA PRO A 402 7.61 -5.02 22.93
C PRO A 402 6.84 -3.92 23.68
N LEU A 403 7.29 -3.51 24.87
CA LEU A 403 6.68 -2.44 25.67
C LEU A 403 6.84 -1.06 25.00
N LEU A 404 5.82 -0.19 25.12
CA LEU A 404 5.76 1.13 24.44
C LEU A 404 6.15 2.34 25.33
N GLU A 405 6.48 2.12 26.62
CA GLU A 405 6.53 3.19 27.63
C GLU A 405 7.91 3.75 27.99
N ASP A 406 9.02 3.16 27.53
CA ASP A 406 10.34 3.73 27.83
C ASP A 406 10.80 4.72 26.75
N GLU A 407 10.77 6.02 27.05
CA GLU A 407 11.49 7.03 26.25
C GLU A 407 13.02 6.77 26.20
N GLN A 408 13.52 5.89 27.08
CA GLN A 408 14.89 5.38 27.13
C GLN A 408 15.09 4.05 26.39
N SER A 409 14.03 3.38 25.91
CA SER A 409 14.16 2.14 25.15
C SER A 409 14.29 2.44 23.65
N SER A 410 15.45 2.96 23.26
CA SER A 410 16.05 2.44 22.04
C SER A 410 16.26 0.94 22.28
N LEU A 411 15.33 0.07 21.83
CA LEU A 411 15.44 -1.39 21.82
C LEU A 411 16.33 -1.98 22.94
N SER A 412 15.79 -2.25 24.13
CA SER A 412 16.55 -2.83 25.24
C SER A 412 16.95 -4.29 24.97
N GLN A 413 18.15 -4.44 24.41
CA GLN A 413 19.23 -5.41 24.71
C GLN A 413 18.82 -6.84 25.10
N SER A 414 18.45 -7.66 24.10
CA SER A 414 18.71 -9.11 24.10
C SER A 414 20.16 -9.40 23.69
N ASN A 415 20.68 -10.61 23.91
CA ASN A 415 22.01 -11.02 23.40
C ASN A 415 22.11 -11.00 21.85
N SER A 416 21.00 -10.80 21.12
CA SER A 416 20.93 -10.57 19.67
C SER A 416 21.00 -9.08 19.27
N SER A 417 21.12 -8.15 20.22
CA SER A 417 21.12 -6.69 19.96
C SER A 417 22.23 -6.21 19.04
N ASN A 418 23.36 -6.92 18.97
CA ASN A 418 24.44 -6.58 18.05
C ASN A 418 24.08 -6.85 16.59
N GLU A 419 23.26 -7.87 16.29
CA GLU A 419 22.91 -8.21 14.91
C GLU A 419 21.81 -7.30 14.37
N LEU A 420 20.74 -7.05 15.14
CA LEU A 420 19.65 -6.18 14.70
C LEU A 420 20.12 -4.72 14.50
N SER A 421 21.00 -4.22 15.38
CA SER A 421 21.60 -2.89 15.24
C SER A 421 22.53 -2.80 14.03
N CYS A 422 23.22 -3.89 13.67
CA CYS A 422 23.98 -3.97 12.41
C CYS A 422 23.04 -4.00 11.19
N THR A 423 21.95 -4.78 11.22
CA THR A 423 21.00 -4.92 10.11
C THR A 423 20.34 -3.60 9.74
N VAL A 424 20.02 -2.73 10.71
CA VAL A 424 19.48 -1.39 10.46
C VAL A 424 20.39 -0.55 9.53
N THR A 425 21.70 -0.79 9.54
CA THR A 425 22.68 -0.06 8.71
C THR A 425 22.86 -0.65 7.31
N LEU A 426 22.26 -1.81 7.02
CA LEU A 426 22.36 -2.47 5.72
C LEU A 426 21.44 -1.79 4.67
N PRO A 427 21.76 -1.94 3.38
CA PRO A 427 20.88 -1.50 2.29
C PRO A 427 19.44 -1.98 2.45
N LEU A 428 18.47 -1.17 2.05
CA LEU A 428 17.04 -1.43 2.27
C LEU A 428 16.62 -2.81 1.71
N ILE A 429 17.14 -3.19 0.55
CA ILE A 429 16.82 -4.48 -0.08
C ILE A 429 17.21 -5.69 0.78
N ILE A 430 18.23 -5.56 1.62
CA ILE A 430 18.65 -6.62 2.56
C ILE A 430 17.70 -6.61 3.75
N ARG A 431 17.39 -5.43 4.30
CA ARG A 431 16.46 -5.27 5.43
C ARG A 431 15.06 -5.77 5.13
N GLU A 432 14.54 -5.52 3.92
CA GLU A 432 13.23 -6.02 3.48
C GLU A 432 13.19 -7.54 3.25
N ARG A 433 14.35 -8.19 3.13
CA ARG A 433 14.46 -9.65 2.95
C ARG A 433 14.82 -10.41 4.23
N ASP A 434 15.20 -9.69 5.29
CA ASP A 434 15.60 -10.28 6.56
C ASP A 434 14.38 -10.65 7.41
N THR A 435 14.25 -11.93 7.73
CA THR A 435 13.05 -12.49 8.38
C THR A 435 12.86 -11.99 9.81
N GLU A 436 13.94 -11.94 10.61
CA GLU A 436 13.87 -11.52 12.01
C GLU A 436 13.63 -10.01 12.12
N TYR A 437 14.36 -9.23 11.32
CA TYR A 437 14.18 -7.80 11.27
C TYR A 437 12.75 -7.41 10.85
N GLN A 438 12.20 -8.05 9.80
CA GLN A 438 10.82 -7.79 9.39
C GLN A 438 9.80 -8.17 10.46
N LEU A 439 9.96 -9.32 11.14
CA LEU A 439 9.10 -9.70 12.27
C LEU A 439 9.05 -8.59 13.33
N ILE A 440 10.21 -8.12 13.78
CA ILE A 440 10.32 -7.11 14.84
C ILE A 440 9.69 -5.78 14.39
N ARG A 441 9.96 -5.34 13.15
CA ARG A 441 9.38 -4.10 12.61
C ARG A 441 7.85 -4.21 12.47
N ILE A 442 7.33 -5.33 11.98
CA ILE A 442 5.89 -5.55 11.82
C ILE A 442 5.18 -5.46 13.17
N ILE A 443 5.69 -6.15 14.20
CA ILE A 443 5.10 -6.17 15.54
C ILE A 443 5.13 -4.78 16.18
N LEU A 444 6.26 -4.07 16.07
CA LEU A 444 6.40 -2.73 16.62
C LEU A 444 5.35 -1.78 16.03
N PHE A 445 5.25 -1.72 14.71
CA PHE A 445 4.28 -0.83 14.07
C PHE A 445 2.84 -1.28 14.26
N ASP A 446 2.52 -2.58 14.29
CA ASP A 446 1.17 -3.06 14.64
C ASP A 446 0.74 -2.49 16.00
N ARG A 447 1.62 -2.53 17.01
CA ARG A 447 1.36 -1.93 18.33
C ARG A 447 1.25 -0.41 18.28
N LEU A 448 2.15 0.28 17.57
CA LEU A 448 2.11 1.74 17.45
C LEU A 448 0.84 2.22 16.74
N LEU A 449 0.43 1.53 15.68
CA LEU A 449 -0.78 1.82 14.92
C LEU A 449 -2.02 1.56 15.77
N LYS A 450 -2.09 0.45 16.52
CA LYS A 450 -3.17 0.22 17.50
C LYS A 450 -3.28 1.32 18.56
N ALA A 451 -2.21 2.06 18.85
CA ALA A 451 -2.18 3.22 19.75
C ALA A 451 -2.35 4.59 19.04
N TYR A 452 -2.46 4.62 17.72
CA TYR A 452 -2.70 5.84 16.94
C TYR A 452 -4.11 6.41 17.21
N PRO A 453 -4.31 7.74 17.36
CA PRO A 453 -3.37 8.83 17.04
C PRO A 453 -2.43 9.25 18.18
N TYR A 454 -2.58 8.71 19.39
CA TYR A 454 -1.81 9.15 20.58
C TYR A 454 -0.30 8.97 20.44
N LYS A 455 0.15 7.92 19.74
CA LYS A 455 1.58 7.63 19.50
C LYS A 455 2.08 8.06 18.10
N LYS A 456 1.41 9.01 17.42
CA LYS A 456 1.80 9.47 16.06
C LYS A 456 3.27 9.91 15.94
N ASN A 457 3.81 10.55 16.98
CA ASN A 457 5.22 11.01 16.98
C ASN A 457 6.20 9.83 16.99
N LEU A 458 5.86 8.74 17.69
CA LEU A 458 6.66 7.52 17.67
C LEU A 458 6.56 6.81 16.32
N VAL A 459 5.37 6.76 15.69
CA VAL A 459 5.23 6.25 14.32
C VAL A 459 6.15 7.01 13.37
N TRP A 460 6.19 8.34 13.46
CA TRP A 460 7.09 9.16 12.64
C TRP A 460 8.57 8.89 12.93
N LYS A 461 8.95 8.76 14.21
CA LYS A 461 10.33 8.46 14.63
C LYS A 461 10.78 7.10 14.10
N GLU A 462 9.94 6.07 14.21
CA GLU A 462 10.25 4.73 13.74
C GLU A 462 10.25 4.66 12.22
N ALA A 463 9.36 5.36 11.52
CA ALA A 463 9.33 5.43 10.07
C ALA A 463 10.61 6.04 9.46
N ARG A 464 11.34 6.90 10.20
CA ARG A 464 12.68 7.38 9.78
C ARG A 464 13.73 6.28 9.70
N VAL A 465 13.56 5.20 10.46
CA VAL A 465 14.44 4.03 10.41
C VAL A 465 14.05 3.19 9.20
N ASP A 466 12.77 2.79 9.15
CA ASP A 466 12.24 1.93 8.09
C ASP A 466 10.71 1.76 8.21
N ILE A 467 10.03 1.47 7.11
CA ILE A 467 8.61 1.08 7.11
C ILE A 467 8.50 -0.33 6.53
N PRO A 468 8.10 -1.34 7.33
CA PRO A 468 8.02 -2.72 6.84
C PRO A 468 6.92 -2.85 5.76
N PRO A 469 7.18 -3.57 4.64
CA PRO A 469 6.29 -3.59 3.49
C PRO A 469 4.85 -3.99 3.76
N LEU A 470 4.65 -5.00 4.61
CA LEU A 470 3.33 -5.60 4.87
C LEU A 470 2.30 -4.59 5.41
N ILE A 471 2.74 -3.58 6.15
CA ILE A 471 1.89 -2.61 6.85
C ILE A 471 2.09 -1.17 6.35
N ARG A 472 2.85 -0.99 5.26
CA ARG A 472 3.21 0.32 4.69
C ARG A 472 1.99 1.20 4.43
N GLY A 473 0.89 0.63 3.93
CA GLY A 473 -0.36 1.38 3.69
C GLY A 473 -0.93 2.04 4.95
N LEU A 474 -0.94 1.32 6.09
CA LEU A 474 -1.40 1.86 7.37
C LEU A 474 -0.42 2.86 7.96
N ALA A 475 0.89 2.60 7.84
CA ALA A 475 1.92 3.53 8.28
C ALA A 475 1.83 4.87 7.52
N TRP A 476 1.65 4.83 6.19
CA TRP A 476 1.46 6.03 5.38
C TRP A 476 0.22 6.82 5.78
N ALA A 477 -0.90 6.14 6.04
CA ALA A 477 -2.11 6.80 6.52
C ALA A 477 -1.87 7.54 7.85
N ALA A 478 -1.16 6.92 8.78
CA ALA A 478 -0.78 7.54 10.05
C ALA A 478 0.18 8.73 9.87
N LEU A 479 1.17 8.63 8.98
CA LEU A 479 2.10 9.73 8.66
C LEU A 479 1.41 10.92 7.98
N LEU A 480 0.35 10.64 7.22
CA LEU A 480 -0.51 11.65 6.58
C LEU A 480 -1.55 12.25 7.53
N GLY A 481 -1.65 11.75 8.77
CA GLY A 481 -2.60 12.26 9.75
C GLY A 481 -4.05 11.89 9.44
N VAL A 482 -4.28 10.74 8.79
CA VAL A 482 -5.64 10.25 8.52
C VAL A 482 -6.31 9.88 9.85
N GLU A 483 -7.48 10.44 10.11
CA GLU A 483 -8.26 10.24 11.33
C GLU A 483 -9.76 10.29 11.02
N GLY A 484 -10.58 9.78 11.95
CA GLY A 484 -12.04 9.76 11.83
C GLY A 484 -12.58 8.57 11.03
N ASP A 485 -13.90 8.59 10.78
CA ASP A 485 -14.61 7.54 10.05
C ASP A 485 -14.46 7.71 8.53
N ILE A 486 -13.37 7.13 8.01
CA ILE A 486 -13.04 7.22 6.58
C ILE A 486 -14.07 6.48 5.71
N GLN A 487 -14.68 5.41 6.23
CA GLN A 487 -15.63 4.58 5.51
C GLN A 487 -16.91 5.37 5.25
N ALA A 488 -17.51 5.93 6.31
CA ALA A 488 -18.72 6.74 6.19
C ALA A 488 -18.50 7.95 5.27
N LYS A 489 -17.34 8.61 5.37
CA LYS A 489 -16.99 9.73 4.49
C LYS A 489 -16.93 9.29 3.03
N TYR A 490 -16.24 8.19 2.71
CA TYR A 490 -16.11 7.70 1.33
C TYR A 490 -17.43 7.22 0.74
N ASP A 491 -18.25 6.53 1.54
CA ASP A 491 -19.54 5.99 1.10
C ASP A 491 -20.55 7.11 0.80
N SER A 492 -20.49 8.22 1.53
CA SER A 492 -21.36 9.38 1.32
C SER A 492 -21.17 10.11 -0.01
N ILE A 493 -20.04 9.88 -0.71
CA ILE A 493 -19.72 10.54 -1.98
C ILE A 493 -20.40 9.80 -3.14
N ASP A 494 -21.11 10.53 -4.01
CA ASP A 494 -21.68 9.95 -5.24
C ASP A 494 -20.57 9.57 -6.23
N LYS A 495 -20.49 8.28 -6.56
CA LYS A 495 -19.51 7.69 -7.47
C LYS A 495 -20.17 7.15 -8.75
N ASP A 496 -21.49 7.18 -8.83
CA ASP A 496 -22.24 6.49 -9.88
C ASP A 496 -22.78 7.47 -10.92
N THR A 497 -23.24 8.66 -10.51
CA THR A 497 -23.72 9.69 -11.46
C THR A 497 -22.63 10.08 -12.45
N PRO A 498 -22.86 10.00 -13.78
CA PRO A 498 -21.85 10.37 -14.78
C PRO A 498 -21.37 11.82 -14.65
N ILE A 499 -20.06 12.04 -14.77
CA ILE A 499 -19.45 13.38 -14.76
C ILE A 499 -18.67 13.65 -16.07
N PRO A 500 -18.46 14.92 -16.49
CA PRO A 500 -17.79 15.25 -17.75
C PRO A 500 -16.38 14.63 -17.90
N THR A 501 -15.72 14.39 -16.77
CA THR A 501 -14.37 13.82 -16.68
C THR A 501 -14.32 12.30 -16.86
N ASP A 502 -15.44 11.59 -16.75
CA ASP A 502 -15.45 10.11 -16.76
C ASP A 502 -14.76 9.54 -18.01
N ARG A 503 -15.01 10.14 -19.18
CA ARG A 503 -14.36 9.72 -20.44
C ARG A 503 -12.83 9.81 -20.40
N GLN A 504 -12.28 10.84 -19.75
CA GLN A 504 -10.83 10.99 -19.62
C GLN A 504 -10.25 9.94 -18.68
N ILE A 505 -10.88 9.73 -17.51
CA ILE A 505 -10.50 8.71 -16.53
C ILE A 505 -10.50 7.32 -17.18
N GLU A 506 -11.51 7.01 -18.00
CA GLU A 506 -11.63 5.73 -18.70
C GLU A 506 -10.50 5.45 -19.71
N VAL A 507 -9.92 6.49 -20.29
CA VAL A 507 -8.82 6.37 -21.26
C VAL A 507 -7.46 6.31 -20.57
N ASP A 508 -7.32 6.98 -19.43
CA ASP A 508 -6.05 7.03 -18.69
C ASP A 508 -5.77 5.74 -17.90
N ILE A 509 -6.77 5.22 -17.18
CA ILE A 509 -6.62 4.06 -16.31
C ILE A 509 -5.97 2.85 -17.00
N PRO A 510 -6.40 2.39 -18.20
CA PRO A 510 -5.81 1.21 -18.83
C PRO A 510 -4.34 1.38 -19.25
N ARG A 511 -3.85 2.61 -19.35
CA ARG A 511 -2.46 2.94 -19.70
C ARG A 511 -1.59 3.14 -18.45
N CYS A 512 -2.23 3.36 -17.30
CA CYS A 512 -1.58 3.64 -16.02
C CYS A 512 -1.01 2.35 -15.42
N HIS A 513 0.31 2.30 -15.20
CA HIS A 513 0.98 1.16 -14.57
C HIS A 513 0.61 -0.22 -15.17
N GLN A 514 0.44 -0.31 -16.49
CA GLN A 514 0.02 -1.52 -17.21
C GLN A 514 0.90 -2.78 -16.97
N TYR A 515 2.12 -2.60 -16.48
CA TYR A 515 3.04 -3.69 -16.13
C TYR A 515 2.66 -4.40 -14.82
N ASP A 516 1.85 -3.76 -13.97
CA ASP A 516 1.42 -4.31 -12.68
C ASP A 516 0.13 -5.14 -12.88
N GLU A 517 0.20 -6.43 -12.55
CA GLU A 517 -0.91 -7.36 -12.78
C GLU A 517 -2.16 -6.99 -11.97
N LEU A 518 -1.98 -6.44 -10.77
CA LEU A 518 -3.10 -6.10 -9.90
C LEU A 518 -3.85 -4.86 -10.40
N LEU A 519 -3.12 -3.81 -10.75
CA LEU A 519 -3.69 -2.55 -11.24
C LEU A 519 -4.29 -2.66 -12.64
N SER A 520 -3.70 -3.48 -13.50
CA SER A 520 -4.20 -3.77 -14.86
C SER A 520 -5.41 -4.70 -14.90
N SER A 521 -5.78 -5.30 -13.76
CA SER A 521 -6.98 -6.13 -13.65
C SER A 521 -8.27 -5.28 -13.79
N PRO A 522 -9.40 -5.87 -14.25
CA PRO A 522 -10.67 -5.16 -14.32
C PRO A 522 -11.14 -4.61 -12.96
N GLN A 523 -10.82 -5.31 -11.87
CA GLN A 523 -11.08 -4.86 -10.50
C GLN A 523 -10.22 -3.66 -10.14
N GLY A 524 -8.94 -3.66 -10.53
CA GLY A 524 -8.05 -2.51 -10.39
C GLY A 524 -8.59 -1.28 -11.13
N HIS A 525 -8.99 -1.45 -12.40
CA HIS A 525 -9.58 -0.37 -13.18
C HIS A 525 -10.87 0.19 -12.56
N ARG A 526 -11.76 -0.69 -12.04
CA ARG A 526 -12.99 -0.28 -11.36
C ARG A 526 -12.69 0.54 -10.10
N LYS A 527 -11.71 0.09 -9.29
CA LYS A 527 -11.32 0.77 -8.05
C LYS A 527 -10.64 2.11 -8.32
N PHE A 528 -9.76 2.20 -9.32
CA PHE A 528 -9.19 3.47 -9.78
C PHE A 528 -10.28 4.48 -10.10
N ARG A 529 -11.24 4.09 -10.95
CA ARG A 529 -12.35 4.95 -11.36
C ARG A 529 -13.10 5.48 -10.14
N ARG A 530 -13.43 4.60 -9.18
CA ARG A 530 -14.18 4.97 -7.98
C ARG A 530 -13.41 5.92 -7.07
N VAL A 531 -12.12 5.68 -6.83
CA VAL A 531 -11.29 6.55 -5.97
C VAL A 531 -11.05 7.91 -6.63
N LEU A 532 -10.70 7.95 -7.93
CA LEU A 532 -10.50 9.19 -8.67
C LEU A 532 -11.79 10.02 -8.76
N LYS A 533 -12.91 9.37 -9.08
CA LYS A 533 -14.22 10.04 -9.14
C LYS A 533 -14.64 10.58 -7.79
N ALA A 534 -14.48 9.81 -6.71
CA ALA A 534 -14.75 10.29 -5.36
C ALA A 534 -13.92 11.55 -5.03
N TRP A 535 -12.65 11.58 -5.45
CA TRP A 535 -11.80 12.74 -5.27
C TRP A 535 -12.28 13.96 -6.07
N VAL A 536 -12.54 13.81 -7.37
CA VAL A 536 -13.03 14.92 -8.21
C VAL A 536 -14.36 15.47 -7.70
N VAL A 537 -15.31 14.60 -7.32
CA VAL A 537 -16.64 15.02 -6.81
C VAL A 537 -16.53 15.74 -5.46
N SER A 538 -15.60 15.30 -4.59
CA SER A 538 -15.40 15.93 -3.27
C SER A 538 -14.64 17.27 -3.31
N HIS A 539 -14.09 17.66 -4.46
CA HIS A 539 -13.32 18.90 -4.62
C HIS A 539 -13.81 19.69 -5.85
N PRO A 540 -14.97 20.39 -5.75
CA PRO A 540 -15.60 21.04 -6.90
C PRO A 540 -14.76 22.18 -7.53
N ASP A 541 -13.84 22.75 -6.76
CA ASP A 541 -12.92 23.80 -7.23
C ASP A 541 -11.71 23.25 -8.01
N LEU A 542 -11.51 21.93 -7.99
CA LEU A 542 -10.40 21.23 -8.65
C LEU A 542 -10.91 20.42 -9.84
N VAL A 543 -10.03 20.21 -10.82
CA VAL A 543 -10.30 19.41 -12.01
C VAL A 543 -9.32 18.26 -12.13
N TYR A 544 -9.76 17.20 -12.79
CA TYR A 544 -8.87 16.09 -13.14
C TYR A 544 -7.87 16.55 -14.20
N TRP A 545 -6.59 16.36 -13.90
CA TRP A 545 -5.49 16.47 -14.84
C TRP A 545 -4.90 15.09 -15.10
N GLN A 546 -4.52 14.83 -16.36
CA GLN A 546 -3.82 13.61 -16.73
C GLN A 546 -2.55 13.46 -15.87
N GLY A 547 -2.37 12.30 -15.24
CA GLY A 547 -1.33 12.05 -14.24
C GLY A 547 -1.88 11.90 -12.81
N LEU A 548 -3.11 12.34 -12.53
CA LEU A 548 -3.76 12.10 -11.23
C LEU A 548 -4.01 10.60 -10.99
N ASP A 549 -4.27 9.84 -12.05
CA ASP A 549 -4.31 8.38 -12.05
C ASP A 549 -2.97 7.77 -11.58
N SER A 550 -1.84 8.24 -12.12
CA SER A 550 -0.51 7.80 -11.68
C SER A 550 -0.25 8.19 -10.21
N LEU A 551 -0.70 9.37 -9.77
CA LEU A 551 -0.59 9.78 -8.36
C LEU A 551 -1.45 8.90 -7.43
N CYS A 552 -2.61 8.45 -7.90
CA CYS A 552 -3.52 7.57 -7.16
C CYS A 552 -2.95 6.14 -7.01
N ALA A 553 -2.11 5.70 -7.96
CA ALA A 553 -1.69 4.30 -8.07
C ALA A 553 -1.00 3.75 -6.80
N PRO A 554 -0.03 4.43 -6.15
CA PRO A 554 0.60 3.91 -4.93
C PRO A 554 -0.38 3.75 -3.77
N PHE A 555 -1.31 4.70 -3.60
CA PHE A 555 -2.31 4.65 -2.53
C PHE A 555 -3.31 3.52 -2.75
N LEU A 556 -3.77 3.34 -3.99
CA LEU A 556 -4.68 2.27 -4.33
C LEU A 556 -4.01 0.90 -4.24
N TRP A 557 -2.76 0.76 -4.70
CA TRP A 557 -2.04 -0.51 -4.64
C TRP A 557 -1.84 -0.97 -3.19
N LEU A 558 -1.34 -0.08 -2.32
CA LEU A 558 -1.11 -0.39 -0.90
C LEU A 558 -2.41 -0.65 -0.12
N ASN A 559 -3.54 -0.11 -0.59
CA ASN A 559 -4.84 -0.19 0.08
C ASN A 559 -5.91 -0.74 -0.86
N PHE A 560 -5.58 -1.72 -1.71
CA PHE A 560 -6.46 -2.22 -2.78
C PHE A 560 -7.81 -2.73 -2.23
N ASN A 561 -7.75 -3.32 -1.05
CA ASN A 561 -8.88 -3.87 -0.31
C ASN A 561 -9.55 -2.86 0.63
N ASN A 562 -9.11 -1.60 0.64
CA ASN A 562 -9.65 -0.51 1.45
C ASN A 562 -9.65 0.80 0.63
N GLU A 563 -10.56 0.89 -0.35
CA GLU A 563 -10.78 2.10 -1.18
C GLU A 563 -10.94 3.39 -0.35
N PRO A 564 -11.68 3.41 0.78
CA PRO A 564 -11.77 4.59 1.64
C PRO A 564 -10.42 5.05 2.18
N LEU A 565 -9.54 4.13 2.56
CA LEU A 565 -8.21 4.46 3.05
C LEU A 565 -7.31 4.99 1.92
N ALA A 566 -7.37 4.39 0.73
CA ALA A 566 -6.67 4.91 -0.45
C ALA A 566 -7.10 6.36 -0.75
N TYR A 567 -8.42 6.61 -0.77
CA TYR A 567 -9.00 7.93 -0.96
C TYR A 567 -8.60 8.92 0.14
N ALA A 568 -8.63 8.50 1.41
CA ALA A 568 -8.27 9.35 2.54
C ALA A 568 -6.80 9.75 2.50
N CYS A 569 -5.90 8.79 2.22
CA CYS A 569 -4.47 9.06 2.03
C CYS A 569 -4.23 10.04 0.89
N MET A 570 -4.84 9.81 -0.28
CA MET A 570 -4.69 10.72 -1.43
C MET A 570 -5.22 12.13 -1.12
N SER A 571 -6.37 12.22 -0.44
CA SER A 571 -6.99 13.49 -0.04
C SER A 571 -6.19 14.25 1.02
N ALA A 572 -5.42 13.55 1.86
CA ALA A 572 -4.48 14.16 2.81
C ALA A 572 -3.16 14.56 2.14
N PHE A 573 -2.70 13.78 1.15
CA PHE A 573 -1.44 13.98 0.44
C PHE A 573 -1.46 15.20 -0.48
N ILE A 574 -2.52 15.37 -1.29
CA ILE A 574 -2.59 16.42 -2.31
C ILE A 574 -2.47 17.82 -1.70
N PRO A 575 -3.19 18.20 -0.64
CA PRO A 575 -3.02 19.52 -0.03
C PRO A 575 -1.60 19.75 0.51
N LYS A 576 -0.92 18.70 1.00
CA LYS A 576 0.43 18.80 1.57
C LYS A 576 1.50 19.08 0.51
N TYR A 577 1.45 18.41 -0.64
CA TYR A 577 2.52 18.48 -1.65
C TYR A 577 2.12 19.15 -2.97
N LEU A 578 0.84 19.13 -3.31
CA LEU A 578 0.27 19.52 -4.61
C LEU A 578 -0.86 20.56 -4.45
N TYR A 579 -0.75 21.41 -3.42
CA TYR A 579 -1.73 22.46 -3.15
C TYR A 579 -1.98 23.31 -4.42
N ASN A 580 -3.24 23.41 -4.84
CA ASN A 580 -3.68 24.14 -6.03
C ASN A 580 -3.11 23.68 -7.39
N PHE A 581 -2.38 22.57 -7.46
CA PHE A 581 -1.88 22.04 -8.75
C PHE A 581 -3.01 21.63 -9.70
N PHE A 582 -4.15 21.20 -9.15
CA PHE A 582 -5.29 20.69 -9.91
C PHE A 582 -6.38 21.75 -10.16
N LEU A 583 -6.07 23.04 -10.03
CA LEU A 583 -6.99 24.10 -10.46
C LEU A 583 -7.25 24.02 -11.97
N LYS A 584 -8.38 24.56 -12.41
CA LYS A 584 -8.69 24.69 -13.85
C LYS A 584 -7.66 25.56 -14.58
N ASP A 585 -7.22 26.64 -13.94
CA ASP A 585 -6.03 27.40 -14.32
C ASP A 585 -5.00 27.30 -13.21
N ASN A 586 -3.99 26.45 -13.43
CA ASN A 586 -2.88 26.21 -12.52
C ASN A 586 -1.58 26.85 -13.02
N SER A 587 -1.64 27.68 -14.08
CA SER A 587 -0.46 28.19 -14.79
C SER A 587 0.47 28.95 -13.84
N HIS A 588 -0.07 29.83 -13.01
CA HIS A 588 0.72 30.60 -12.04
C HIS A 588 1.37 29.71 -10.96
N VAL A 589 0.67 28.67 -10.51
CA VAL A 589 1.14 27.73 -9.49
C VAL A 589 2.29 26.89 -10.02
N ILE A 590 2.12 26.30 -11.21
CA ILE A 590 3.15 25.48 -11.86
C ILE A 590 4.36 26.33 -12.19
N GLN A 591 4.16 27.53 -12.75
CA GLN A 591 5.25 28.42 -13.15
C GLN A 591 6.06 28.92 -11.94
N GLU A 592 5.42 29.27 -10.82
CA GLU A 592 6.14 29.56 -9.57
C GLU A 592 6.94 28.33 -9.13
N TYR A 593 6.32 27.16 -9.10
CA TYR A 593 6.95 25.92 -8.64
C TYR A 593 8.19 25.54 -9.45
N LEU A 594 8.11 25.62 -10.78
CA LEU A 594 9.22 25.36 -11.69
C LEU A 594 10.32 26.42 -11.59
N THR A 595 9.96 27.68 -11.34
CA THR A 595 10.93 28.75 -11.12
C THR A 595 11.74 28.50 -9.85
N VAL A 596 11.07 28.15 -8.75
CA VAL A 596 11.73 27.76 -7.49
C VAL A 596 12.60 26.52 -7.70
N PHE A 597 12.14 25.54 -8.48
CA PHE A 597 12.97 24.38 -8.81
C PHE A 597 14.23 24.76 -9.61
N SER A 598 14.12 25.66 -10.58
CA SER A 598 15.28 26.19 -11.32
C SER A 598 16.30 26.84 -10.37
N GLN A 599 15.83 27.66 -9.43
CA GLN A 599 16.67 28.27 -8.40
C GLN A 599 17.31 27.24 -7.47
N MET A 600 16.60 26.14 -7.16
CA MET A 600 17.14 25.02 -6.39
C MET A 600 18.28 24.28 -7.11
N ILE A 601 18.15 24.07 -8.43
CA ILE A 601 19.25 23.53 -9.26
C ILE A 601 20.43 24.52 -9.22
N ALA A 602 20.16 25.80 -9.45
CA ALA A 602 21.16 26.85 -9.45
C ALA A 602 21.86 27.03 -8.10
N PHE A 603 21.20 26.69 -6.99
CA PHE A 603 21.78 26.72 -5.65
C PHE A 603 22.68 25.51 -5.39
N HIS A 604 22.24 24.30 -5.75
CA HIS A 604 22.95 23.07 -5.41
C HIS A 604 23.98 22.62 -6.45
N ASP A 605 23.73 22.87 -7.74
CA ASP A 605 24.64 22.57 -8.85
C ASP A 605 24.65 23.74 -9.87
N PRO A 606 25.38 24.82 -9.56
CA PRO A 606 25.38 26.03 -10.39
C PRO A 606 26.00 25.80 -11.76
N GLU A 607 26.98 24.90 -11.89
CA GLU A 607 27.60 24.55 -13.17
C GLU A 607 26.59 23.89 -14.10
N LEU A 608 25.85 22.89 -13.59
CA LEU A 608 24.78 22.25 -14.34
C LEU A 608 23.68 23.25 -14.72
N SER A 609 23.26 24.09 -13.78
CA SER A 609 22.24 25.10 -14.04
C SER A 609 22.63 26.06 -15.17
N ASN A 610 23.87 26.56 -15.17
CA ASN A 610 24.35 27.46 -16.22
C ASN A 610 24.33 26.77 -17.59
N HIS A 611 24.87 25.54 -17.68
CA HIS A 611 24.85 24.76 -18.92
C HIS A 611 23.44 24.54 -19.46
N LEU A 612 22.51 24.10 -18.60
CA LEU A 612 21.12 23.86 -19.00
C LEU A 612 20.43 25.14 -19.50
N ASN A 613 20.71 26.28 -18.87
CA ASN A 613 20.21 27.58 -19.32
C ASN A 613 20.83 28.00 -20.66
N GLU A 614 22.13 27.80 -20.88
CA GLU A 614 22.83 28.12 -22.13
C GLU A 614 22.27 27.35 -23.33
N ILE A 615 21.93 26.08 -23.14
CA ILE A 615 21.32 25.25 -24.19
C ILE A 615 19.79 25.41 -24.28
N GLY A 616 19.17 26.24 -23.43
CA GLY A 616 17.72 26.45 -23.39
C GLY A 616 16.90 25.25 -22.88
N PHE A 617 17.52 24.32 -22.15
CA PHE A 617 16.86 23.14 -21.58
C PHE A 617 16.32 23.43 -20.17
N ILE A 618 15.19 24.14 -20.11
CA ILE A 618 14.58 24.61 -18.87
C ILE A 618 13.62 23.57 -18.22
N PRO A 619 13.38 23.62 -16.89
CA PRO A 619 12.50 22.69 -16.19
C PRO A 619 11.09 22.54 -16.76
N ASP A 620 10.52 23.57 -17.37
CA ASP A 620 9.20 23.54 -18.02
C ASP A 620 9.03 22.41 -19.03
N LEU A 621 10.13 21.95 -19.64
CA LEU A 621 10.11 20.92 -20.67
C LEU A 621 10.01 19.49 -20.12
N TYR A 622 10.46 19.25 -18.88
CA TYR A 622 10.61 17.89 -18.34
C TYR A 622 10.06 17.68 -16.92
N ALA A 623 9.99 18.72 -16.09
CA ALA A 623 9.70 18.58 -14.67
C ALA A 623 8.21 18.64 -14.31
N ILE A 624 7.35 19.10 -15.23
CA ILE A 624 5.89 19.09 -15.03
C ILE A 624 5.37 17.69 -14.68
N PRO A 625 5.61 16.63 -15.48
CA PRO A 625 5.13 15.29 -15.16
C PRO A 625 5.76 14.74 -13.86
N TRP A 626 6.99 15.13 -13.55
CA TRP A 626 7.67 14.72 -12.31
C TRP A 626 6.90 15.22 -11.09
N PHE A 627 6.59 16.51 -11.04
CA PHE A 627 5.95 17.09 -9.87
C PHE A 627 4.45 16.82 -9.84
N LEU A 628 3.74 16.90 -10.98
CA LEU A 628 2.30 16.65 -11.04
C LEU A 628 1.92 15.24 -10.56
N THR A 629 2.79 14.26 -10.84
CA THR A 629 2.58 12.86 -10.44
C THR A 629 3.39 12.46 -9.20
N MET A 630 4.19 13.37 -8.63
CA MET A 630 5.16 13.06 -7.56
C MET A 630 6.04 11.85 -7.91
N PHE A 631 6.56 11.88 -9.13
CA PHE A 631 7.48 10.94 -9.78
C PHE A 631 6.89 9.55 -10.13
N THR A 632 5.62 9.28 -9.83
CA THR A 632 5.02 7.95 -10.00
C THR A 632 4.88 7.50 -11.44
N HIS A 633 4.69 8.45 -12.37
CA HIS A 633 4.67 8.15 -13.80
C HIS A 633 6.07 7.79 -14.33
N VAL A 634 7.14 8.23 -13.65
CA VAL A 634 8.53 8.06 -14.10
C VAL A 634 9.11 6.74 -13.59
N PHE A 635 8.84 6.39 -12.33
CA PHE A 635 9.43 5.22 -11.70
C PHE A 635 8.42 4.11 -11.42
N PRO A 636 8.85 2.84 -11.45
CA PRO A 636 7.99 1.74 -11.06
C PRO A 636 7.57 1.82 -9.58
N LEU A 637 6.43 1.24 -9.23
CA LEU A 637 5.82 1.39 -7.88
C LEU A 637 6.75 1.00 -6.73
N HIS A 638 7.54 -0.07 -6.87
CA HIS A 638 8.48 -0.49 -5.82
C HIS A 638 9.57 0.57 -5.54
N LYS A 639 10.01 1.31 -6.57
CA LYS A 639 10.93 2.46 -6.42
C LYS A 639 10.22 3.64 -5.76
N ILE A 640 8.95 3.87 -6.10
CA ILE A 640 8.11 4.90 -5.48
C ILE A 640 7.88 4.63 -4.00
N PHE A 641 7.63 3.40 -3.56
CA PHE A 641 7.43 3.10 -2.15
C PHE A 641 8.64 3.51 -1.31
N HIS A 642 9.85 3.14 -1.74
CA HIS A 642 11.08 3.55 -1.07
C HIS A 642 11.26 5.08 -1.06
N LEU A 643 11.01 5.74 -2.20
CA LEU A 643 11.11 7.20 -2.30
C LEU A 643 10.10 7.90 -1.38
N TRP A 644 8.86 7.41 -1.34
CA TRP A 644 7.76 8.03 -0.61
C TRP A 644 7.79 7.74 0.89
N ASP A 645 8.36 6.61 1.32
CA ASP A 645 8.64 6.34 2.74
C ASP A 645 9.44 7.51 3.36
N THR A 646 10.37 8.11 2.59
CA THR A 646 11.11 9.32 3.01
C THR A 646 10.35 10.62 2.73
N LEU A 647 9.70 10.75 1.55
CA LEU A 647 8.93 11.95 1.19
C LEU A 647 7.91 12.34 2.25
N LEU A 648 7.18 11.35 2.78
CA LEU A 648 6.12 11.55 3.77
C LEU A 648 6.63 12.10 5.10
N LEU A 649 7.90 11.86 5.43
CA LEU A 649 8.57 12.39 6.63
C LEU A 649 8.96 13.86 6.44
N GLY A 650 9.21 14.28 5.20
CA GLY A 650 9.50 15.65 4.82
C GLY A 650 8.25 16.53 4.68
N ASN A 651 8.51 17.82 4.41
CA ASN A 651 7.47 18.81 4.12
C ASN A 651 7.34 19.08 2.61
N SER A 652 6.54 20.08 2.26
CA SER A 652 6.20 20.41 0.89
C SER A 652 7.38 20.89 0.03
N SER A 653 8.58 21.12 0.59
CA SER A 653 9.78 21.47 -0.18
C SER A 653 10.69 20.28 -0.49
N PHE A 654 10.51 19.14 0.18
CA PHE A 654 11.30 17.93 -0.05
C PHE A 654 11.27 17.42 -1.51
N PRO A 655 10.14 17.50 -2.26
CA PRO A 655 10.13 17.10 -3.68
C PRO A 655 11.18 17.81 -4.54
N PHE A 656 11.54 19.06 -4.24
CA PHE A 656 12.60 19.77 -4.97
C PHE A 656 13.96 19.09 -4.80
N CYS A 657 14.25 18.60 -3.59
CA CYS A 657 15.49 17.90 -3.28
C CYS A 657 15.59 16.58 -4.06
N ILE A 658 14.46 15.87 -4.21
CA ILE A 658 14.37 14.66 -5.06
C ILE A 658 14.67 15.01 -6.52
N GLY A 659 14.04 16.06 -7.05
CA GLY A 659 14.28 16.50 -8.43
C GLY A 659 15.76 16.86 -8.68
N VAL A 660 16.40 17.58 -7.75
CA VAL A 660 17.82 17.92 -7.85
C VAL A 660 18.71 16.68 -7.75
N ALA A 661 18.42 15.74 -6.84
CA ALA A 661 19.17 14.50 -6.70
C ALA A 661 19.12 13.65 -7.99
N ILE A 662 17.96 13.56 -8.64
CA ILE A 662 17.83 12.88 -9.95
C ILE A 662 18.73 13.56 -11.00
N LEU A 663 18.71 14.89 -11.08
CA LEU A 663 19.57 15.63 -12.00
C LEU A 663 21.06 15.45 -11.70
N GLN A 664 21.46 15.40 -10.42
CA GLN A 664 22.84 15.17 -10.01
C GLN A 664 23.35 13.78 -10.40
N GLN A 665 22.49 12.76 -10.41
CA GLN A 665 22.87 11.43 -10.92
C GLN A 665 23.07 11.43 -12.44
N LEU A 666 22.37 12.30 -13.17
CA LEU A 666 22.46 12.45 -14.62
C LEU A 666 23.53 13.48 -15.06
N ARG A 667 24.13 14.18 -14.10
CA ARG A 667 24.98 15.36 -14.29
C ARG A 667 25.99 15.21 -15.42
N ASP A 668 26.80 14.16 -15.38
CA ASP A 668 27.89 13.96 -16.36
C ASP A 668 27.35 13.83 -17.78
N ARG A 669 26.19 13.20 -17.95
CA ARG A 669 25.52 13.07 -19.26
C ARG A 669 24.87 14.38 -19.69
N LEU A 670 24.31 15.16 -18.76
CA LEU A 670 23.69 16.44 -19.07
C LEU A 670 24.73 17.47 -19.52
N LEU A 671 25.86 17.56 -18.82
CA LEU A 671 26.96 18.48 -19.17
C LEU A 671 27.63 18.13 -20.50
N ALA A 672 27.65 16.85 -20.88
CA ALA A 672 28.25 16.40 -22.13
C ALA A 672 27.37 16.63 -23.37
N ASN A 673 26.09 16.95 -23.19
CA ASN A 673 25.06 16.91 -24.24
C ASN A 673 24.41 18.28 -24.50
N GLY A 674 23.92 18.46 -25.73
CA GLY A 674 23.12 19.61 -26.13
C GLY A 674 21.62 19.41 -25.90
N PHE A 675 20.81 20.36 -26.39
CA PHE A 675 19.36 20.37 -26.19
C PHE A 675 18.66 19.09 -26.65
N ASN A 676 18.93 18.61 -27.87
CA ASN A 676 18.23 17.47 -28.47
C ASN A 676 18.56 16.16 -27.74
N GLU A 677 19.83 15.96 -27.40
CA GLU A 677 20.30 14.78 -26.67
C GLU A 677 19.73 14.75 -25.24
N CYS A 678 19.60 15.91 -24.59
CA CYS A 678 18.92 16.02 -23.30
C CYS A 678 17.43 15.66 -23.40
N ILE A 679 16.70 16.09 -24.45
CA ILE A 679 15.30 15.69 -24.65
C ILE A 679 15.16 14.16 -24.79
N LEU A 680 16.06 13.53 -25.54
CA LEU A 680 16.08 12.07 -25.69
C LEU A 680 16.38 11.37 -24.37
N LEU A 681 17.34 11.88 -23.59
CA LEU A 681 17.72 11.33 -22.29
C LEU A 681 16.56 11.33 -21.28
N PHE A 682 15.67 12.32 -21.32
CA PHE A 682 14.51 12.36 -20.42
C PHE A 682 13.30 11.59 -20.94
N SER A 683 13.23 11.38 -22.26
CA SER A 683 12.20 10.52 -22.88
C SER A 683 12.47 9.04 -22.55
N ASP A 684 13.73 8.65 -22.43
CA ASP A 684 14.18 7.32 -22.02
C ASP A 684 15.18 7.45 -20.86
N LEU A 685 14.64 7.70 -19.66
CA LEU A 685 15.44 7.97 -18.47
C LEU A 685 16.29 6.74 -18.13
N PRO A 686 17.62 6.87 -18.00
CA PRO A 686 18.46 5.76 -17.59
C PRO A 686 18.12 5.35 -16.16
N GLU A 687 18.56 4.15 -15.77
CA GLU A 687 18.26 3.64 -14.45
C GLU A 687 18.82 4.56 -13.34
N ILE A 688 17.91 5.10 -12.53
CA ILE A 688 18.21 5.89 -11.34
C ILE A 688 18.34 4.97 -10.12
N ASP A 689 19.40 5.18 -9.34
CA ASP A 689 19.58 4.55 -8.03
C ASP A 689 18.76 5.33 -6.99
N ILE A 690 17.67 4.70 -6.54
CA ILE A 690 16.71 5.30 -5.60
C ILE A 690 17.30 5.41 -4.19
N GLU A 691 18.13 4.46 -3.76
CA GLU A 691 18.75 4.52 -2.43
C GLU A 691 19.74 5.70 -2.36
N ARG A 692 20.54 5.87 -3.42
CA ARG A 692 21.38 7.06 -3.59
C ARG A 692 20.54 8.33 -3.66
N CYS A 693 19.45 8.32 -4.43
CA CYS A 693 18.55 9.47 -4.58
C CYS A 693 17.95 9.92 -3.23
N VAL A 694 17.46 8.99 -2.41
CA VAL A 694 16.92 9.26 -1.07
C VAL A 694 18.00 9.87 -0.18
N ARG A 695 19.20 9.27 -0.12
CA ARG A 695 20.32 9.78 0.70
C ARG A 695 20.75 11.17 0.28
N GLU A 696 20.90 11.41 -1.02
CA GLU A 696 21.25 12.73 -1.56
C GLU A 696 20.14 13.75 -1.29
N SER A 697 18.87 13.39 -1.47
CA SER A 697 17.71 14.26 -1.18
C SER A 697 17.66 14.70 0.28
N ILE A 698 17.91 13.79 1.24
CA ILE A 698 17.99 14.13 2.67
C ILE A 698 19.14 15.11 2.92
N ASN A 699 20.29 14.87 2.30
CA ASN A 699 21.45 15.75 2.46
C ASN A 699 21.16 17.14 1.89
N LEU A 700 20.64 17.23 0.66
CA LEU A 700 20.21 18.47 0.01
C LEU A 700 19.21 19.23 0.88
N PHE A 701 18.20 18.53 1.43
CA PHE A 701 17.21 19.13 2.33
C PHE A 701 17.83 19.73 3.59
N CYS A 702 18.77 19.03 4.23
CA CYS A 702 19.48 19.52 5.42
C CYS A 702 20.37 20.74 5.14
N TRP A 703 20.86 20.91 3.90
CA TRP A 703 21.70 22.05 3.50
C TRP A 703 20.92 23.20 2.86
N THR A 704 19.64 23.02 2.58
CA THR A 704 18.79 24.04 1.96
C THR A 704 18.18 24.93 3.05
N PRO A 705 18.42 26.26 3.04
CA PRO A 705 17.68 27.18 3.90
C PRO A 705 16.18 27.05 3.67
N LYS A 706 15.34 27.02 4.72
CA LYS A 706 13.89 26.82 4.57
C LYS A 706 13.28 27.88 3.65
N SER A 707 13.71 29.13 3.79
CA SER A 707 13.29 30.27 2.98
C SER A 707 13.64 30.15 1.49
N ALA A 708 14.65 29.35 1.12
CA ALA A 708 15.05 29.15 -0.28
C ALA A 708 13.98 28.43 -1.10
N THR A 709 13.03 27.78 -0.43
CA THR A 709 11.92 27.04 -1.04
C THR A 709 10.56 27.70 -0.82
N TYR A 710 10.56 28.97 -0.38
CA TYR A 710 9.35 29.74 -0.16
C TYR A 710 8.52 29.86 -1.44
N ARG A 711 7.21 29.70 -1.31
CA ARG A 711 6.22 29.81 -2.40
C ARG A 711 4.99 30.52 -1.87
N GLN A 712 4.49 31.50 -2.64
CA GLN A 712 3.25 32.19 -2.34
C GLN A 712 2.05 31.24 -2.48
N HIS A 713 2.08 30.33 -3.46
CA HIS A 713 0.99 29.38 -3.70
C HIS A 713 1.14 28.06 -2.92
N ALA A 714 1.98 27.99 -1.88
CA ALA A 714 2.02 26.85 -0.97
C ALA A 714 0.82 26.85 -0.01
N GLN A 715 0.50 25.68 0.56
CA GLN A 715 -0.55 25.57 1.57
C GLN A 715 -0.21 26.47 2.77
N PRO A 716 -1.13 27.34 3.23
CA PRO A 716 -0.89 28.16 4.42
C PRO A 716 -0.81 27.27 5.68
N PRO A 717 0.03 27.63 6.67
CA PRO A 717 0.12 26.87 7.91
C PRO A 717 -1.24 26.87 8.63
N LYS A 718 -1.68 25.70 9.10
CA LYS A 718 -2.93 25.57 9.84
C LYS A 718 -2.84 26.42 11.11
N ALA A 719 -3.84 27.28 11.36
CA ALA A 719 -3.95 27.95 12.66
C ALA A 719 -4.07 26.88 13.75
N GLN A 720 -3.18 26.88 14.74
CA GLN A 720 -3.35 26.06 15.93
C GLN A 720 -4.71 26.43 16.53
N GLY A 721 -5.68 25.52 16.41
CA GLY A 721 -6.99 25.69 17.04
C GLY A 721 -6.82 25.77 18.55
N ASP A 722 -7.63 26.63 19.18
CA ASP A 722 -7.73 26.81 20.62
C ASP A 722 -7.89 25.47 21.36
N SER A 723 -6.79 24.87 21.80
CA SER A 723 -6.77 23.82 22.82
C SER A 723 -6.31 24.43 24.13
N SER A 724 -7.22 25.18 24.75
CA SER A 724 -7.09 25.62 26.14
C SER A 724 -7.20 24.41 27.08
N THR A 725 -6.10 23.70 27.31
CA THR A 725 -5.94 22.83 28.49
C THR A 725 -4.48 22.79 28.95
N ASN A 726 -4.24 23.52 30.04
CA ASN A 726 -3.24 23.35 31.10
C ASN A 726 -1.75 23.24 30.73
N GLY A 727 -1.01 24.27 31.13
CA GLY A 727 0.43 24.35 31.00
C GLY A 727 1.20 23.47 31.98
N PHE A 728 2.31 22.95 31.48
CA PHE A 728 3.54 22.68 32.24
C PHE A 728 4.73 22.87 31.29
N GLY A 729 5.69 23.69 31.71
CA GLY A 729 7.10 23.74 31.27
C GLY A 729 7.41 23.76 29.77
N LYS A 730 7.72 24.95 29.23
CA LYS A 730 8.50 25.06 27.98
C LYS A 730 9.92 24.51 28.22
N ALA A 731 10.13 23.23 27.94
CA ALA A 731 11.46 22.69 27.67
C ALA A 731 11.77 22.88 26.19
N ALA A 732 12.94 23.42 25.89
CA ALA A 732 13.46 23.58 24.52
C ALA A 732 13.71 22.19 23.90
N ASN A 733 12.70 21.64 23.23
CA ASN A 733 12.80 20.39 22.50
C ASN A 733 13.21 20.67 21.06
N TYR A 734 14.44 20.27 20.70
CA TYR A 734 14.97 20.22 19.33
C TYR A 734 14.25 19.19 18.40
N TYR A 735 13.09 18.69 18.80
CA TYR A 735 12.33 17.62 18.12
C TYR A 735 10.82 17.91 18.11
N SER A 736 10.45 19.12 17.69
CA SER A 736 9.06 19.54 17.53
C SER A 736 8.56 19.25 16.10
N SER A 737 7.25 19.09 15.97
CA SER A 737 6.46 18.98 14.73
C SER A 737 6.63 20.16 13.75
N ASP A 738 7.48 21.14 14.07
CA ASP A 738 7.77 22.37 13.33
C ASP A 738 8.46 22.14 11.97
N TYR A 739 8.79 20.88 11.62
CA TYR A 739 9.26 20.53 10.29
C TYR A 739 8.13 20.28 9.28
N GLN A 740 6.88 20.10 9.72
CA GLN A 740 5.76 19.79 8.81
C GLN A 740 5.11 21.04 8.18
N ASP A 741 5.23 22.21 8.83
CA ASP A 741 4.66 23.47 8.36
C ASP A 741 5.73 24.37 7.71
N MET A 742 5.33 25.15 6.70
CA MET A 742 6.16 26.24 6.18
C MET A 742 6.36 27.31 7.27
N PRO A 743 7.61 27.75 7.55
CA PRO A 743 7.86 28.80 8.55
C PRO A 743 7.23 30.13 8.13
N LYS A 744 6.71 30.88 9.10
CA LYS A 744 6.26 32.28 8.92
C LYS A 744 7.47 33.19 8.76
N THR A 745 8.11 33.16 7.60
CA THR A 745 9.28 34.00 7.31
C THR A 745 8.88 35.43 7.00
N ASP A 746 9.83 36.36 7.11
CA ASP A 746 9.64 37.76 6.77
C ASP A 746 9.44 38.00 5.26
N LEU A 747 9.70 36.99 4.43
CA LEU A 747 9.37 36.90 3.00
C LEU A 747 7.85 36.76 2.74
N SER A 748 7.07 36.30 3.73
CA SER A 748 5.61 36.19 3.61
C SER A 748 4.86 37.52 3.66
N ARG A 749 5.54 38.61 4.04
CA ARG A 749 4.91 39.93 4.27
C ARG A 749 4.66 40.71 2.98
N GLU A 750 5.49 40.52 1.96
CA GLU A 750 5.37 41.16 0.64
C GLU A 750 5.73 40.12 -0.43
N PRO A 751 4.74 39.39 -0.98
CA PRO A 751 4.99 38.40 -2.03
C PRO A 751 5.41 39.08 -3.33
N LEU A 752 6.29 38.43 -4.08
CA LEU A 752 6.82 38.95 -5.35
C LEU A 752 5.90 38.64 -6.51
N ALA A 753 5.91 39.50 -7.51
CA ALA A 753 5.32 39.17 -8.80
C ALA A 753 6.14 38.04 -9.47
N LEU A 754 5.45 37.13 -10.15
CA LEU A 754 6.08 36.00 -10.85
C LEU A 754 7.13 36.45 -11.88
N SER A 755 6.95 37.61 -12.52
CA SER A 755 7.93 38.19 -13.44
C SER A 755 9.26 38.52 -12.76
N ASP A 756 9.21 38.99 -11.52
CA ASP A 756 10.39 39.36 -10.74
C ASP A 756 11.07 38.09 -10.22
N LEU A 757 10.29 37.10 -9.76
CA LEU A 757 10.82 35.80 -9.34
C LEU A 757 11.54 35.09 -10.49
N LYS A 758 10.99 35.13 -11.71
CA LYS A 758 11.63 34.56 -12.92
C LYS A 758 12.91 35.28 -13.33
N ALA A 759 13.04 36.56 -13.00
CA ALA A 759 14.28 37.31 -13.22
C ALA A 759 15.37 36.95 -12.20
N GLU A 760 15.03 36.25 -11.11
CA GLU A 760 15.99 35.83 -10.08
C GLU A 760 16.61 34.46 -10.40
N VAL A 761 17.93 34.45 -10.53
CA VAL A 761 18.74 33.23 -10.75
C VAL A 761 19.07 32.51 -9.42
N SER A 762 18.88 33.17 -8.28
CA SER A 762 19.21 32.63 -6.95
C SER A 762 18.00 32.57 -6.03
N PRO A 763 17.91 31.59 -5.13
CA PRO A 763 16.91 31.61 -4.09
C PRO A 763 17.19 32.72 -3.07
N ARG A 764 16.12 33.18 -2.41
CA ARG A 764 16.19 34.16 -1.33
C ARG A 764 16.38 33.52 0.04
N ILE A 765 16.98 34.26 0.96
CA ILE A 765 17.12 33.87 2.36
C ILE A 765 16.42 34.85 3.29
N SER A 766 15.63 34.33 4.24
CA SER A 766 14.98 35.12 5.29
C SER A 766 16.02 35.65 6.28
N ALA A 767 15.70 36.70 7.03
CA ALA A 767 16.59 37.19 8.09
C ALA A 767 16.78 36.14 9.20
N GLU A 768 15.71 35.41 9.54
CA GLU A 768 15.69 34.36 10.55
C GLU A 768 16.58 33.18 10.16
N ASP A 769 16.41 32.65 8.94
CA ASP A 769 17.23 31.56 8.42
C ASP A 769 18.71 31.98 8.33
N LEU A 770 18.99 33.23 7.95
CA LEU A 770 20.35 33.77 7.88
C LEU A 770 21.00 33.82 9.28
N ILE A 771 20.27 34.25 10.30
CA ILE A 771 20.74 34.30 11.69
C ILE A 771 20.99 32.87 12.20
N ASP A 772 20.02 31.96 12.05
CA ASP A 772 20.16 30.56 12.46
C ASP A 772 21.41 29.91 11.85
N LEU A 773 21.63 30.16 10.56
CA LEU A 773 22.76 29.66 9.80
C LEU A 773 24.11 30.29 10.21
N CYS A 774 24.11 31.55 10.62
CA CYS A 774 25.27 32.24 11.21
C CYS A 774 25.57 31.75 12.65
N GLU A 775 24.55 31.56 13.50
CA GLU A 775 24.70 31.12 14.90
C GLU A 775 25.15 29.65 15.00
N LEU A 776 24.65 28.77 14.12
CA LEU A 776 25.13 27.38 13.97
C LEU A 776 26.62 27.30 13.59
N SER A 777 27.19 28.38 13.05
CA SER A 777 28.63 28.46 12.77
C SER A 777 29.46 28.93 13.98
N VAL A 778 28.83 29.43 15.05
CA VAL A 778 29.47 29.99 16.26
C VAL A 778 29.22 29.13 17.51
N GLY A 779 28.12 28.36 17.55
CA GLY A 779 27.68 27.56 18.70
C GLY A 779 28.25 26.14 18.78
N GLY A 780 29.29 25.97 19.60
CA GLY A 780 29.82 24.66 20.00
C GLY A 780 30.84 24.78 21.14
N GLN A 781 30.48 25.44 22.25
CA GLN A 781 31.29 25.41 23.48
C GLN A 781 31.10 24.09 24.24
N THR A 782 31.55 22.98 23.66
CA THR A 782 31.98 21.81 24.43
C THR A 782 33.17 21.17 23.72
N LYS A 783 34.34 21.32 24.35
CA LYS A 783 35.66 20.74 24.00
C LYS A 783 36.19 21.04 22.59
N ARG A 784 37.10 22.01 22.54
CA ARG A 784 37.96 22.36 21.39
C ARG A 784 38.45 21.13 20.63
N SER A 785 37.90 20.93 19.44
CA SER A 785 38.52 20.23 18.31
C SER A 785 38.76 21.26 17.20
N LYS A 786 39.78 21.04 16.36
CA LYS A 786 40.40 21.99 15.42
C LYS A 786 39.40 22.87 14.65
N ALA A 787 39.77 24.14 14.47
CA ALA A 787 39.04 25.20 13.78
C ALA A 787 38.39 24.74 12.46
N SER A 788 37.10 24.41 12.52
CA SER A 788 36.24 24.20 11.37
C SER A 788 35.98 25.56 10.72
N LYS A 789 36.36 25.74 9.44
CA LYS A 789 36.06 26.96 8.67
C LYS A 789 34.53 27.20 8.64
N PRO A 790 34.04 28.44 8.74
CA PRO A 790 32.61 28.76 8.77
C PRO A 790 31.89 28.20 7.53
N LYS A 791 30.69 27.63 7.73
CA LYS A 791 29.94 26.95 6.66
C LYS A 791 29.40 27.93 5.60
N ILE A 792 29.34 29.22 5.94
CA ILE A 792 28.65 30.25 5.17
C ILE A 792 29.50 31.52 5.16
N LEU A 793 29.43 32.26 4.05
CA LEU A 793 30.05 33.57 3.91
C LEU A 793 28.97 34.61 3.56
N ALA A 794 28.74 35.57 4.46
CA ALA A 794 27.91 36.72 4.16
C ALA A 794 28.75 37.79 3.44
N VAL A 795 28.29 38.22 2.26
CA VAL A 795 28.93 39.23 1.40
C VAL A 795 27.98 40.42 1.31
N ASP A 796 28.39 41.53 1.88
CA ASP A 796 27.63 42.76 1.87
C ASP A 796 28.07 43.66 0.71
N ILE A 797 27.19 43.85 -0.27
CA ILE A 797 27.47 44.66 -1.46
C ILE A 797 26.95 46.09 -1.36
N ARG A 798 26.44 46.49 -0.17
CA ARG A 798 25.98 47.86 0.10
C ARG A 798 27.15 48.84 0.17
N SER A 799 26.83 50.13 0.25
CA SER A 799 27.86 51.17 0.37
C SER A 799 28.70 50.97 1.65
N ILE A 800 29.94 51.45 1.64
CA ILE A 800 30.82 51.40 2.82
C ILE A 800 30.19 52.15 4.00
N GLU A 801 29.46 53.23 3.72
CA GLU A 801 28.72 54.00 4.73
C GLU A 801 27.62 53.15 5.39
N ASP A 802 26.84 52.41 4.61
CA ASP A 802 25.76 51.55 5.13
C ASP A 802 26.30 50.32 5.87
N PHE A 803 27.42 49.77 5.42
CA PHE A 803 28.14 48.71 6.14
C PHE A 803 28.67 49.20 7.50
N GLY A 804 29.22 50.42 7.53
CA GLY A 804 29.72 51.07 8.75
C GLY A 804 28.61 51.43 9.74
N ARG A 805 27.39 51.72 9.25
CA ARG A 805 26.20 51.95 10.09
C ARG A 805 25.69 50.68 10.79
N GLY A 806 25.94 49.51 10.22
CA GLY A 806 25.54 48.23 10.80
C GLY A 806 25.67 47.08 9.79
N HIS A 807 26.31 45.99 10.21
CA HIS A 807 26.57 44.81 9.40
C HIS A 807 26.42 43.53 10.22
N ILE A 808 26.30 42.38 9.52
CA ILE A 808 26.26 41.07 10.16
C ILE A 808 27.66 40.68 10.59
N SER A 809 27.83 40.23 11.84
CA SER A 809 29.14 39.82 12.35
C SER A 809 29.76 38.71 11.48
N GLY A 810 31.02 38.91 11.07
CA GLY A 810 31.74 37.98 10.19
C GLY A 810 31.42 38.13 8.69
N SER A 811 30.59 39.10 8.28
CA SER A 811 30.37 39.44 6.86
C SER A 811 31.56 40.20 6.26
N ILE A 812 31.75 40.06 4.94
CA ILE A 812 32.75 40.80 4.18
C ILE A 812 32.07 41.91 3.37
N SER A 813 32.66 43.10 3.34
CA SER A 813 32.17 44.22 2.53
C SER A 813 32.81 44.18 1.13
N ILE A 814 31.97 44.12 0.09
CA ILE A 814 32.36 44.22 -1.33
C ILE A 814 31.41 45.22 -2.02
N PRO A 815 31.58 46.54 -1.80
CA PRO A 815 30.61 47.53 -2.25
C PRO A 815 30.44 47.52 -3.77
N TYR A 816 29.19 47.41 -4.25
CA TYR A 816 28.90 47.26 -5.68
C TYR A 816 29.50 48.38 -6.54
N SER A 817 29.40 49.62 -6.07
CA SER A 817 29.85 50.83 -6.78
C SER A 817 31.36 50.95 -6.97
N THR A 818 32.17 50.23 -6.18
CA THR A 818 33.64 50.37 -6.19
C THR A 818 34.35 49.07 -6.56
N ALA A 819 33.74 47.91 -6.31
CA ALA A 819 34.37 46.62 -6.51
C ALA A 819 34.01 45.95 -7.85
N PHE A 820 33.00 46.47 -8.57
CA PHE A 820 32.53 45.90 -9.83
C PHE A 820 32.69 46.89 -10.99
N SER A 821 33.04 46.37 -12.16
CA SER A 821 33.08 47.15 -13.41
C SER A 821 31.65 47.53 -13.86
N PRO A 822 31.51 48.48 -14.82
CA PRO A 822 30.21 48.78 -15.43
C PRO A 822 29.53 47.55 -16.06
N ASP A 823 30.33 46.56 -16.48
CA ASP A 823 29.88 45.29 -17.03
C ASP A 823 29.54 44.25 -15.95
N GLY A 824 29.69 44.59 -14.66
CA GLY A 824 29.35 43.73 -13.52
C GLY A 824 30.41 42.71 -13.13
N GLU A 825 31.63 42.80 -13.69
CA GLU A 825 32.73 41.92 -13.32
C GLU A 825 33.44 42.41 -12.05
N LEU A 826 33.71 41.50 -11.13
CA LEU A 826 34.47 41.80 -9.91
C LEU A 826 35.93 42.14 -10.24
N VAL A 827 36.34 43.37 -9.93
CA VAL A 827 37.73 43.82 -10.08
C VAL A 827 38.60 43.12 -9.03
N GLN A 828 39.83 42.75 -9.41
CA GLN A 828 40.75 42.02 -8.54
C GLN A 828 41.01 42.80 -7.25
N CYS A 829 40.54 42.26 -6.12
CA CYS A 829 40.65 42.87 -4.80
C CYS A 829 40.97 41.80 -3.74
N PRO A 830 41.38 42.16 -2.51
CA PRO A 830 41.64 41.20 -1.44
C PRO A 830 40.46 40.25 -1.17
N ALA A 831 39.23 40.72 -1.40
CA ALA A 831 38.02 39.94 -1.24
C ALA A 831 37.88 38.81 -2.29
N THR A 832 38.49 38.94 -3.48
CA THR A 832 38.49 37.89 -4.51
C THR A 832 39.19 36.62 -4.02
N GLY A 833 40.30 36.75 -3.28
CA GLY A 833 41.00 35.62 -2.67
C GLY A 833 40.17 34.93 -1.58
N THR A 834 39.43 35.71 -0.79
CA THR A 834 38.49 35.17 0.21
C THR A 834 37.35 34.42 -0.46
N LEU A 835 36.71 34.98 -1.49
CA LEU A 835 35.63 34.32 -2.23
C LEU A 835 36.09 32.98 -2.84
N GLN A 836 37.27 32.94 -3.46
CA GLN A 836 37.85 31.70 -4.02
C GLN A 836 38.09 30.64 -2.94
N SER A 837 38.43 31.04 -1.71
CA SER A 837 38.66 30.11 -0.59
C SER A 837 37.37 29.46 -0.04
N PHE A 838 36.20 29.96 -0.46
CA PHE A 838 34.86 29.46 -0.12
C PHE A 838 34.15 28.73 -1.28
N ARG A 839 34.89 28.31 -2.32
CA ARG A 839 34.35 27.50 -3.42
C ARG A 839 33.63 26.26 -2.89
N GLY A 840 32.39 26.03 -3.32
CA GLY A 840 31.54 24.91 -2.87
C GLY A 840 30.86 25.11 -1.50
N ARG A 841 30.82 26.34 -0.96
CA ARG A 841 30.09 26.71 0.26
C ARG A 841 28.96 27.70 -0.05
N VAL A 842 28.06 27.90 0.91
CA VAL A 842 26.96 28.86 0.80
C VAL A 842 27.48 30.28 0.93
N ILE A 843 27.21 31.11 -0.07
CA ILE A 843 27.51 32.54 -0.09
C ILE A 843 26.18 33.30 -0.06
N VAL A 844 26.02 34.17 0.93
CA VAL A 844 24.82 34.99 1.06
C VAL A 844 25.16 36.41 0.65
N VAL A 845 24.54 36.92 -0.41
CA VAL A 845 24.74 38.29 -0.89
C VAL A 845 23.67 39.19 -0.29
N ILE A 846 24.10 40.24 0.42
CA ILE A 846 23.24 41.22 1.09
C ILE A 846 23.24 42.51 0.28
N SER A 847 22.06 42.99 -0.14
CA SER A 847 21.95 44.20 -0.96
C SER A 847 20.71 45.06 -0.62
N HIS A 848 20.72 46.31 -1.12
CA HIS A 848 19.56 47.21 -1.09
C HIS A 848 18.70 47.16 -2.36
N ALA A 849 19.24 46.61 -3.45
CA ALA A 849 18.61 46.58 -4.75
C ALA A 849 18.86 45.24 -5.43
N MET A 850 17.77 44.57 -5.82
CA MET A 850 17.78 43.25 -6.44
C MET A 850 18.57 43.17 -7.75
N LYS A 851 18.45 44.18 -8.62
CA LYS A 851 19.18 44.22 -9.90
C LYS A 851 20.69 44.13 -9.69
N SER A 852 21.22 44.78 -8.66
CA SER A 852 22.65 44.73 -8.34
C SER A 852 23.08 43.35 -7.87
N ALA A 853 22.30 42.68 -7.01
CA ALA A 853 22.64 41.33 -6.54
C ALA A 853 22.56 40.27 -7.65
N ALA A 854 21.52 40.35 -8.50
CA ALA A 854 21.37 39.46 -9.66
C ALA A 854 22.53 39.64 -10.65
N MET A 855 22.89 40.89 -10.96
CA MET A 855 23.98 41.22 -11.89
C MET A 855 25.36 40.80 -11.36
N VAL A 856 25.59 40.87 -10.03
CA VAL A 856 26.82 40.36 -9.40
C VAL A 856 26.98 38.85 -9.60
N ARG A 857 25.91 38.08 -9.42
CA ARG A 857 25.95 36.62 -9.64
C ARG A 857 26.16 36.30 -11.11
N GLU A 858 25.40 36.96 -11.99
CA GLU A 858 25.42 36.67 -13.42
C GLU A 858 26.78 37.02 -14.03
N ASN A 859 27.44 38.10 -13.64
CA ASN A 859 28.64 38.59 -14.32
C ASN A 859 29.96 38.23 -13.63
N THR A 860 29.94 37.54 -12.49
CA THR A 860 31.16 37.21 -11.76
C THR A 860 31.43 35.70 -11.68
N HIS A 861 32.51 35.26 -12.34
CA HIS A 861 32.93 33.84 -12.38
C HIS A 861 33.16 33.20 -11.00
N ALA A 862 33.50 33.99 -9.97
CA ALA A 862 33.64 33.52 -8.59
C ALA A 862 32.30 33.11 -7.96
N PHE A 863 31.19 33.75 -8.35
CA PHE A 863 29.84 33.46 -7.84
C PHE A 863 29.07 32.49 -8.74
N ARG A 864 29.39 32.41 -10.05
CA ARG A 864 28.80 31.45 -11.00
C ARG A 864 28.98 29.97 -10.64
N ASN A 865 29.94 29.66 -9.76
CA ASN A 865 30.30 28.29 -9.38
C ASN A 865 30.10 28.00 -7.87
N THR A 866 29.32 28.82 -7.17
CA THR A 866 29.09 28.70 -5.72
C THR A 866 27.60 28.71 -5.38
N GLN A 867 27.25 28.02 -4.29
CA GLN A 867 25.87 28.01 -3.78
C GLN A 867 25.54 29.42 -3.27
N THR A 868 24.64 30.14 -3.93
CA THR A 868 24.42 31.57 -3.65
C THR A 868 22.96 31.84 -3.27
N CYS A 869 22.73 32.56 -2.16
CA CYS A 869 21.42 33.07 -1.74
C CYS A 869 21.44 34.60 -1.65
N MET A 870 20.28 35.24 -1.80
CA MET A 870 20.15 36.71 -1.69
C MET A 870 19.31 37.10 -0.48
N HIS A 871 19.80 38.06 0.32
CA HIS A 871 19.03 38.70 1.40
C HIS A 871 18.78 40.17 1.07
N GLU A 872 17.52 40.61 1.22
CA GLU A 872 17.08 41.98 0.93
C GLU A 872 16.36 42.55 2.15
N ARG A 873 16.99 43.53 2.82
CA ARG A 873 16.37 44.57 3.68
C ARG A 873 17.45 45.42 4.35
N LYS A 874 17.08 46.61 4.85
CA LYS A 874 17.97 47.44 5.68
C LYS A 874 18.37 46.65 6.94
N CYS A 875 19.66 46.57 7.28
CA CYS A 875 20.15 45.92 8.52
C CYS A 875 19.48 46.45 9.80
N THR A 876 18.84 47.63 9.77
CA THR A 876 18.02 48.17 10.86
C THR A 876 16.80 47.30 11.22
N HIS A 877 16.37 46.37 10.35
CA HIS A 877 15.31 45.39 10.65
C HIS A 877 15.82 44.07 11.25
N ILE A 878 17.14 43.87 11.28
CA ILE A 878 17.80 42.74 11.94
C ILE A 878 18.02 43.05 13.44
N GLU A 879 18.23 44.34 13.79
CA GLU A 879 18.37 44.82 15.18
C GLU A 879 17.23 44.42 16.15
N PRO A 880 15.92 44.45 15.77
CA PRO A 880 14.83 44.10 16.67
C PRO A 880 14.72 42.59 16.95
N LEU A 881 15.29 41.74 16.10
CA LEU A 881 15.25 40.28 16.23
C LEU A 881 16.33 39.78 17.20
N PHE A 882 17.54 40.33 17.14
CA PHE A 882 18.61 40.04 18.12
C PHE A 882 18.23 40.42 19.57
N LEU A 883 17.40 41.44 19.75
CA LEU A 883 16.94 41.90 21.08
C LEU A 883 15.85 41.02 21.72
N ARG A 884 15.23 40.08 20.98
CA ARG A 884 14.17 39.21 21.52
C ARG A 884 14.67 37.87 22.06
N GLY A 885 15.96 37.54 21.87
CA GLY A 885 16.47 36.17 22.00
C GLY A 885 17.67 35.94 22.92
N SER A 886 18.04 36.82 23.86
CA SER A 886 18.83 36.46 25.06
C SER A 886 19.12 37.67 25.95
N PRO A 887 19.14 37.53 27.29
CA PRO A 887 19.74 38.50 28.18
C PRO A 887 21.22 38.15 28.35
N ILE A 888 22.04 38.39 27.32
CA ILE A 888 23.49 38.27 27.44
C ILE A 888 24.13 39.52 26.83
N GLU A 889 24.76 40.31 27.70
CA GLU A 889 25.57 41.48 27.34
C GLU A 889 26.55 41.12 26.21
N THR A 890 26.32 41.68 25.02
CA THR A 890 27.28 41.68 23.94
C THR A 890 27.56 43.12 23.54
N ASN A 891 28.83 43.50 23.70
CA ASN A 891 29.35 44.84 23.42
C ASN A 891 29.19 45.20 21.95
N PHE A 892 28.20 46.03 21.63
CA PHE A 892 28.17 46.82 20.40
C PHE A 892 28.99 48.09 20.62
N SER A 893 30.06 48.29 19.85
CA SER A 893 30.81 49.55 19.84
C SER A 893 30.06 50.59 19.01
N PHE A 894 29.29 51.45 19.67
CA PHE A 894 28.73 52.66 19.07
C PHE A 894 29.58 53.87 19.47
N THR A 895 30.23 54.52 18.50
CA THR A 895 30.62 55.93 18.63
C THR A 895 29.48 56.79 18.09
N ARG A 896 28.71 57.40 19.01
CA ARG A 896 27.80 58.51 18.70
C ARG A 896 28.58 59.82 18.78
N GLU A 897 28.51 60.64 17.74
CA GLU A 897 28.62 62.10 17.87
C GLU A 897 27.45 62.77 17.12
N PRO A 898 27.02 63.97 17.56
CA PRO A 898 25.62 64.41 17.57
C PRO A 898 25.00 64.82 16.24
#